data_AF-A0A931LMJ3-F1
#
_entry.id   AF-A0A931LMJ3-F1
#
_cell.length_a   1.000
_cell.length_b   1.000
_cell.length_c   1.000
_cell.angle_alpha   90.00
_cell.angle_beta   90.00
_cell.angle_gamma   90.00
#
_symmetry.space_group_name_H-M   'P 1'
#
loop_
_entity.id
_entity.type
_entity.pdbx_description
1 polymer ?
#
loop_
_entity_poly.entity_id
_entity_poly.type
_entity_poly.pdbx_seq_one_letter_code
_entity_poly.pdbx_strand_id
1 'polypeptide(L)'
;MGDETLGVKDRTSGKESCPDCSIIVVNYNSGRWLQDCLRSVQQKSKGTSFEVLVVDNGSTDGSLSLLNRNFPNAKVIKNEKNEGLAKALNQGIRASRGRYVLWLNPDVIFLSEALEDWLKFMDEHAEIGISGPKVYDDETRQSVQLSCRSFPSYLNYLFSRYSPLTQIFPDNRFSRNFLLSDFDHNQTRSVDWVSGCCMLLRREMLEQIGLLDEGYPLFFEDVDICYRAHQAGWQVVYHPVLEVAHYVGSVRAQAPLRTTFERHQSLWRFYRKFHARSYVTSALVGLGIYLRMAFLITLVFLKNSAKFLLDAFLIQVGVALAYLVRGVWDFPWFERAISSYLEIALWFTLMQIGLLYVFDLYERPRSKYYDYFDVLPRVVKAVSTGTLMLVFFAFFARQFFLPRSIVLFSWVFNIFLLAGWRWFALYREQKKRQPKRVLIYGTGMLAALVEEELRKRVALRYEPMGFIQSTKSVPTGLVAPVLGTLDDLETLIERQKIDEVIFAPEERSEEELIGVLGRCQSARVDTRVAPELFEIAMGAIHLDHLEVPLLEPSALPARYWYLRIKRVLDLFIAGLLLVLAAPVAAVIAFLVKLNSPGSVFFRQRRVGWGGKEFTLYKFRTMREPAEVSLGEDNESDLERMTSVGKFLRLTRLDELPQLYNVLKGEMSLVGPRAEWAKLAYQMEREIPFFEQRYLVRPGMTGWSQVEFKYTKSTTEYRKKVQYDLYYIKNMSLALDVRILLKTIWVVLTAKGAR
;
A
#
# COMPACT_ATOMS: atom_id res chain seq x y z
N MET A 1 7.10 7.78 -40.54
CA MET A 1 6.09 6.89 -41.16
C MET A 1 5.27 6.30 -40.03
N GLY A 2 3.99 6.59 -39.81
CA GLY A 2 3.09 7.59 -40.39
C GLY A 2 2.37 8.32 -39.25
N ASP A 3 2.05 9.58 -39.52
CA ASP A 3 1.35 10.51 -38.64
C ASP A 3 -0.15 10.39 -38.97
N GLU A 4 -0.90 9.57 -38.23
CA GLU A 4 -2.34 9.43 -38.41
C GLU A 4 -3.08 10.41 -37.48
N THR A 5 -3.50 11.50 -38.10
CA THR A 5 -4.37 12.54 -37.59
C THR A 5 -5.64 11.97 -36.94
N LEU A 6 -5.75 12.05 -35.62
CA LEU A 6 -6.98 11.82 -34.86
C LEU A 6 -7.80 13.11 -34.80
N GLY A 7 -8.72 13.20 -35.74
CA GLY A 7 -9.72 14.25 -35.84
C GLY A 7 -10.31 14.14 -37.23
N VAL A 8 -11.52 13.59 -37.34
CA VAL A 8 -12.31 13.68 -38.56
C VAL A 8 -12.63 15.17 -38.76
N LYS A 9 -11.74 15.89 -39.43
CA LYS A 9 -12.07 17.14 -40.09
C LYS A 9 -12.91 16.76 -41.29
N ASP A 10 -14.23 16.89 -41.15
CA ASP A 10 -15.11 17.02 -42.29
C ASP A 10 -14.62 18.23 -43.10
N ARG A 11 -13.97 17.97 -44.24
CA ARG A 11 -13.43 18.98 -45.14
C ARG A 11 -14.56 19.64 -45.95
N THR A 12 -15.66 20.07 -45.32
CA THR A 12 -16.62 20.97 -45.96
C THR A 12 -17.37 21.93 -45.01
N SER A 13 -17.23 21.84 -43.69
CA SER A 13 -17.78 22.89 -42.80
C SER A 13 -16.95 23.05 -41.52
N GLY A 14 -16.56 24.29 -41.18
CA GLY A 14 -15.70 24.61 -40.03
C GLY A 14 -16.35 24.46 -38.65
N LYS A 15 -17.19 23.43 -38.42
CA LYS A 15 -17.75 23.08 -37.11
C LYS A 15 -17.04 21.84 -36.57
N GLU A 16 -16.42 21.93 -35.40
CA GLU A 16 -16.00 20.72 -34.65
C GLU A 16 -17.23 19.84 -34.41
N SER A 17 -17.21 18.59 -34.89
CA SER A 17 -18.30 17.64 -34.63
C SER A 17 -18.32 17.25 -33.14
N CYS A 18 -19.50 17.29 -32.52
CA CYS A 18 -19.65 16.81 -31.16
C CYS A 18 -19.41 15.29 -31.10
N PRO A 19 -18.70 14.77 -30.07
CA PRO A 19 -18.51 13.34 -29.91
C PRO A 19 -19.85 12.65 -29.62
N ASP A 20 -19.98 11.35 -29.92
CA ASP A 20 -21.16 10.58 -29.55
C ASP A 20 -21.19 10.31 -28.04
N CYS A 21 -20.01 10.04 -27.46
CA CYS A 21 -19.87 9.70 -26.05
C CYS A 21 -18.76 10.50 -25.37
N SER A 22 -19.03 11.02 -24.18
CA SER A 22 -18.00 11.56 -23.29
C SER A 22 -17.75 10.59 -22.14
N ILE A 23 -16.55 10.04 -22.09
CA ILE A 23 -16.13 9.09 -21.05
C ILE A 23 -15.50 9.87 -19.91
N ILE A 24 -16.10 9.78 -18.72
CA ILE A 24 -15.65 10.49 -17.52
C ILE A 24 -15.09 9.48 -16.52
N VAL A 25 -13.82 9.68 -16.17
CA VAL A 25 -13.12 8.86 -15.17
C VAL A 25 -12.69 9.74 -14.01
N VAL A 26 -13.16 9.43 -12.80
CA VAL A 26 -12.70 10.10 -11.57
C VAL A 26 -11.50 9.35 -11.02
N ASN A 27 -10.35 10.01 -10.98
CA ASN A 27 -9.10 9.46 -10.47
C ASN A 27 -8.86 9.90 -9.02
N TYR A 28 -8.52 8.95 -8.15
CA TYR A 28 -8.00 9.23 -6.82
C TYR A 28 -7.00 8.13 -6.41
N ASN A 29 -5.72 8.41 -6.55
CA ASN A 29 -4.62 7.48 -6.27
C ASN A 29 -4.78 6.11 -6.96
N SER A 30 -5.21 6.10 -8.22
CA SER A 30 -5.51 4.86 -8.96
C SER A 30 -4.32 4.33 -9.77
N GLY A 31 -3.21 5.07 -9.85
CA GLY A 31 -1.94 4.64 -10.44
C GLY A 31 -2.06 3.91 -11.77
N ARG A 32 -1.68 2.61 -11.76
CA ARG A 32 -1.71 1.73 -12.93
C ARG A 32 -3.13 1.41 -13.42
N TRP A 33 -4.10 1.31 -12.51
CA TRP A 33 -5.49 0.99 -12.88
C TRP A 33 -6.05 2.00 -13.87
N LEU A 34 -5.82 3.29 -13.62
CA LEU A 34 -6.24 4.37 -14.54
C LEU A 34 -5.66 4.16 -15.95
N GLN A 35 -4.40 3.75 -16.06
CA GLN A 35 -3.77 3.53 -17.37
C GLN A 35 -4.36 2.32 -18.09
N ASP A 36 -4.51 1.21 -17.38
CA ASP A 36 -5.04 -0.04 -17.95
C ASP A 36 -6.51 0.17 -18.39
N CYS A 37 -7.29 0.91 -17.59
CA CYS A 37 -8.64 1.36 -17.92
C CYS A 37 -8.67 2.17 -19.23
N LEU A 38 -7.93 3.28 -19.30
CA LEU A 38 -7.91 4.14 -20.48
C LEU A 38 -7.37 3.44 -21.73
N ARG A 39 -6.37 2.55 -21.56
CA ARG A 39 -5.85 1.73 -22.66
C ARG A 39 -6.92 0.80 -23.20
N SER A 40 -7.66 0.13 -22.32
CA SER A 40 -8.74 -0.77 -22.74
C SER A 40 -9.85 -0.02 -23.48
N VAL A 41 -10.23 1.18 -23.00
CA VAL A 41 -11.19 2.05 -23.67
C VAL A 41 -10.71 2.42 -25.08
N GLN A 42 -9.46 2.86 -25.22
CA GLN A 42 -8.90 3.21 -26.54
C GLN A 42 -8.83 2.02 -27.49
N GLN A 43 -8.43 0.85 -27.00
CA GLN A 43 -8.27 -0.34 -27.83
C GLN A 43 -9.61 -0.93 -28.26
N LYS A 44 -10.61 -0.89 -27.38
CA LYS A 44 -11.88 -1.60 -27.52
C LYS A 44 -13.06 -0.74 -27.95
N SER A 45 -12.84 0.55 -28.22
CA SER A 45 -13.88 1.49 -28.67
C SER A 45 -13.62 2.02 -30.09
N LYS A 46 -12.89 1.26 -30.92
CA LYS A 46 -12.64 1.63 -32.31
C LYS A 46 -13.97 1.69 -33.08
N GLY A 47 -14.21 2.77 -33.82
CA GLY A 47 -15.46 2.99 -34.57
C GLY A 47 -16.42 3.98 -33.90
N THR A 48 -16.26 4.27 -32.61
CA THR A 48 -17.07 5.26 -31.90
C THR A 48 -16.36 6.62 -31.79
N SER A 49 -17.09 7.72 -32.04
CA SER A 49 -16.60 9.06 -31.74
C SER A 49 -16.73 9.35 -30.24
N PHE A 50 -15.61 9.43 -29.51
CA PHE A 50 -15.63 9.72 -28.07
C PHE A 50 -14.54 10.70 -27.64
N GLU A 51 -14.77 11.36 -26.50
CA GLU A 51 -13.74 12.11 -25.77
C GLU A 51 -13.56 11.54 -24.36
N VAL A 52 -12.34 11.67 -23.81
CA VAL A 52 -12.01 11.20 -22.46
C VAL A 52 -11.75 12.40 -21.56
N LEU A 53 -12.46 12.47 -20.44
CA LEU A 53 -12.28 13.45 -19.37
C LEU A 53 -11.84 12.73 -18.09
N VAL A 54 -10.65 13.06 -17.60
CA VAL A 54 -10.14 12.56 -16.32
C VAL A 54 -10.23 13.67 -15.28
N VAL A 55 -10.99 13.43 -14.21
CA VAL A 55 -11.08 14.33 -13.07
C VAL A 55 -10.18 13.80 -11.96
N ASP A 56 -9.00 14.41 -11.81
CA ASP A 56 -8.06 14.08 -10.75
C ASP A 56 -8.49 14.73 -9.42
N ASN A 57 -8.94 13.90 -8.49
CA ASN A 57 -9.55 14.34 -7.24
C ASN A 57 -8.52 14.53 -6.11
N GLY A 58 -7.37 15.15 -6.44
CA GLY A 58 -6.27 15.40 -5.50
C GLY A 58 -5.35 14.19 -5.26
N SER A 59 -4.92 13.51 -6.32
CA SER A 59 -4.03 12.34 -6.21
C SER A 59 -2.59 12.73 -5.86
N THR A 60 -1.90 11.86 -5.12
CA THR A 60 -0.50 12.03 -4.67
C THR A 60 0.42 10.87 -5.06
N ASP A 61 -0.09 9.90 -5.83
CA ASP A 61 0.58 8.66 -6.21
C ASP A 61 1.32 8.72 -7.56
N GLY A 62 1.37 9.89 -8.21
CA GLY A 62 1.97 10.06 -9.54
C GLY A 62 1.09 9.55 -10.70
N SER A 63 -0.18 9.19 -10.46
CA SER A 63 -1.13 8.81 -11.52
C SER A 63 -1.27 9.89 -12.60
N LEU A 64 -1.27 11.17 -12.22
CA LEU A 64 -1.37 12.29 -13.16
C LEU A 64 -0.16 12.41 -14.10
N SER A 65 1.06 12.20 -13.59
CA SER A 65 2.26 12.20 -14.44
C SER A 65 2.24 11.07 -15.47
N LEU A 66 1.73 9.90 -15.07
CA LEU A 66 1.60 8.74 -15.96
C LEU A 66 0.52 8.98 -17.02
N LEU A 67 -0.61 9.58 -16.63
CA LEU A 67 -1.67 9.99 -17.54
C LEU A 67 -1.14 10.94 -18.63
N ASN A 68 -0.48 12.03 -18.23
CA ASN A 68 0.02 13.05 -19.16
C ASN A 68 1.05 12.49 -20.15
N ARG A 69 1.81 11.46 -19.75
CA ARG A 69 2.79 10.80 -20.61
C ARG A 69 2.14 9.88 -21.65
N ASN A 70 1.16 9.09 -21.23
CA ASN A 70 0.62 8.00 -22.06
C ASN A 70 -0.67 8.39 -22.80
N PHE A 71 -1.38 9.40 -22.32
CA PHE A 71 -2.67 9.85 -22.85
C PHE A 71 -2.73 11.39 -22.95
N PRO A 72 -1.85 12.05 -23.73
CA PRO A 72 -1.76 13.51 -23.79
C PRO A 72 -3.05 14.18 -24.31
N ASN A 73 -3.89 13.43 -25.02
CA ASN A 73 -5.15 13.91 -25.59
C ASN A 73 -6.34 13.85 -24.61
N ALA A 74 -6.16 13.26 -23.42
CA ALA A 74 -7.21 13.23 -22.41
C ALA A 74 -7.37 14.62 -21.78
N LYS A 75 -8.61 15.10 -21.63
CA LYS A 75 -8.88 16.36 -20.93
C LYS A 75 -8.80 16.12 -19.43
N VAL A 76 -7.99 16.91 -18.74
CA VAL A 76 -7.73 16.72 -17.31
C VAL A 76 -8.30 17.88 -16.51
N ILE A 77 -9.15 17.58 -15.52
CA ILE A 77 -9.61 18.53 -14.51
C ILE A 77 -8.94 18.16 -13.20
N LYS A 78 -8.20 19.10 -12.61
CA LYS A 78 -7.42 18.85 -11.39
C LYS A 78 -8.03 19.55 -10.18
N ASN A 79 -8.35 18.78 -9.15
CA ASN A 79 -8.71 19.29 -7.83
C ASN A 79 -7.48 19.28 -6.90
N GLU A 80 -7.41 20.25 -5.98
CA GLU A 80 -6.33 20.32 -4.98
C GLU A 80 -6.47 19.26 -3.87
N LYS A 81 -7.72 18.87 -3.59
CA LYS A 81 -8.10 17.90 -2.56
C LYS A 81 -9.22 17.00 -3.08
N ASN A 82 -9.51 15.93 -2.34
CA ASN A 82 -10.62 15.06 -2.66
C ASN A 82 -11.95 15.76 -2.34
N GLU A 83 -12.68 16.11 -3.39
CA GLU A 83 -13.97 16.82 -3.35
C GLU A 83 -15.19 15.87 -3.27
N GLY A 84 -14.97 14.56 -3.18
CA GLY A 84 -16.02 13.54 -3.25
C GLY A 84 -16.33 13.11 -4.70
N LEU A 85 -16.97 11.94 -4.84
CA LEU A 85 -17.21 11.31 -6.15
C LEU A 85 -18.25 12.09 -6.98
N ALA A 86 -19.41 12.40 -6.39
CA ALA A 86 -20.50 13.09 -7.08
C ALA A 86 -20.06 14.46 -7.63
N LYS A 87 -19.32 15.24 -6.82
CA LYS A 87 -18.80 16.56 -7.23
C LYS A 87 -17.77 16.43 -8.35
N ALA A 88 -16.84 15.48 -8.27
CA ALA A 88 -15.87 15.22 -9.32
C ALA A 88 -16.55 14.77 -10.63
N LEU A 89 -17.54 13.88 -10.56
CA LEU A 89 -18.34 13.50 -11.73
C LEU A 89 -19.08 14.69 -12.33
N ASN A 90 -19.70 15.53 -11.50
CA ASN A 90 -20.38 16.73 -11.97
C ASN A 90 -19.44 17.71 -12.68
N GLN A 91 -18.18 17.84 -12.24
CA GLN A 91 -17.17 18.63 -12.96
C GLN A 91 -16.90 18.05 -14.36
N GLY A 92 -16.74 16.73 -14.46
CA GLY A 92 -16.59 16.04 -15.74
C GLY A 92 -17.82 16.21 -16.64
N ILE A 93 -19.03 16.07 -16.08
CA ILE A 93 -20.29 16.17 -16.85
C ILE A 93 -20.44 17.58 -17.42
N ARG A 94 -20.14 18.62 -16.64
CA ARG A 94 -20.19 20.00 -17.12
C ARG A 94 -19.17 20.29 -18.23
N ALA A 95 -18.02 19.63 -18.22
CA ALA A 95 -16.99 19.78 -19.24
C ALA A 95 -17.19 18.88 -20.48
N SER A 96 -18.14 17.94 -20.41
CA SER A 96 -18.41 16.96 -21.46
C SER A 96 -19.31 17.51 -22.56
N ARG A 97 -19.08 17.09 -23.80
CA ARG A 97 -19.80 17.54 -25.00
C ARG A 97 -20.62 16.45 -25.70
N GLY A 98 -20.45 15.19 -25.31
CA GLY A 98 -21.03 14.04 -26.03
C GLY A 98 -22.52 13.84 -25.78
N ARG A 99 -23.25 13.30 -26.77
CA ARG A 99 -24.71 13.03 -26.64
C ARG A 99 -25.01 12.08 -25.47
N TYR A 100 -24.10 11.14 -25.23
CA TYR A 100 -24.08 10.28 -24.06
C TYR A 100 -22.91 10.59 -23.16
N VAL A 101 -23.10 10.35 -21.86
CA VAL A 101 -22.05 10.44 -20.84
C VAL A 101 -21.82 9.06 -20.25
N LEU A 102 -20.62 8.53 -20.41
CA LEU A 102 -20.21 7.29 -19.77
C LEU A 102 -19.48 7.59 -18.46
N TRP A 103 -20.12 7.30 -17.34
CA TRP A 103 -19.44 7.26 -16.05
C TRP A 103 -18.68 5.94 -15.94
N LEU A 104 -17.35 6.04 -15.83
CA LEU A 104 -16.44 4.91 -15.73
C LEU A 104 -15.51 5.03 -14.51
N ASN A 105 -15.42 3.97 -13.71
CA ASN A 105 -14.42 3.90 -12.64
C ASN A 105 -13.02 3.55 -13.19
N PRO A 106 -11.94 4.04 -12.54
CA PRO A 106 -10.57 3.82 -13.01
C PRO A 106 -10.08 2.38 -12.88
N ASP A 107 -10.78 1.50 -12.16
CA ASP A 107 -10.47 0.07 -11.98
C ASP A 107 -11.34 -0.84 -12.85
N VAL A 108 -11.84 -0.33 -13.98
CA VAL A 108 -12.64 -1.05 -14.97
C VAL A 108 -11.85 -1.27 -16.26
N ILE A 109 -11.91 -2.49 -16.80
CA ILE A 109 -11.29 -2.90 -18.06
C ILE A 109 -12.36 -3.37 -19.05
N PHE A 110 -12.32 -2.86 -20.28
CA PHE A 110 -13.24 -3.29 -21.35
C PHE A 110 -12.81 -4.66 -21.89
N LEU A 111 -13.74 -5.62 -21.94
CA LEU A 111 -13.49 -6.99 -22.42
C LEU A 111 -14.02 -7.26 -23.83
N SER A 112 -15.04 -6.51 -24.26
CA SER A 112 -15.64 -6.59 -25.60
C SER A 112 -15.55 -5.27 -26.36
N GLU A 113 -15.64 -5.32 -27.69
CA GLU A 113 -15.58 -4.17 -28.60
C GLU A 113 -16.99 -3.68 -28.96
N ALA A 114 -17.80 -3.38 -27.94
CA ALA A 114 -19.25 -3.23 -28.09
C ALA A 114 -19.78 -1.84 -27.69
N LEU A 115 -18.91 -0.82 -27.58
CA LEU A 115 -19.37 0.53 -27.22
C LEU A 115 -20.30 1.11 -28.27
N GLU A 116 -20.00 0.94 -29.57
CA GLU A 116 -20.81 1.45 -30.67
C GLU A 116 -22.21 0.81 -30.67
N ASP A 117 -22.27 -0.51 -30.53
CA ASP A 117 -23.54 -1.25 -30.47
C ASP A 117 -24.36 -0.86 -29.24
N TRP A 118 -23.70 -0.56 -28.11
CA TRP A 118 -24.38 -0.06 -26.92
C TRP A 118 -24.98 1.33 -27.13
N LEU A 119 -24.31 2.22 -27.86
CA LEU A 119 -24.84 3.54 -28.23
C LEU A 119 -26.00 3.41 -29.22
N LYS A 120 -25.91 2.52 -30.22
CA LYS A 120 -27.01 2.24 -31.15
C LYS A 120 -28.24 1.73 -30.43
N PHE A 121 -28.08 0.81 -29.49
CA PHE A 121 -29.17 0.32 -28.66
C PHE A 121 -29.87 1.47 -27.90
N MET A 122 -29.10 2.42 -27.37
CA MET A 122 -29.67 3.61 -26.72
C MET A 122 -30.37 4.54 -27.73
N ASP A 123 -29.84 4.70 -28.95
CA ASP A 123 -30.47 5.53 -29.99
C ASP A 123 -31.80 4.91 -30.48
N GLU A 124 -31.90 3.57 -30.54
CA GLU A 124 -33.13 2.84 -30.90
C GLU A 124 -34.22 2.91 -29.81
N HIS A 125 -33.83 3.14 -28.55
CA HIS A 125 -34.73 3.14 -27.39
C HIS A 125 -34.68 4.49 -26.66
N ALA A 126 -35.41 5.46 -27.22
CA ALA A 126 -35.42 6.84 -26.74
C ALA A 126 -35.92 6.98 -25.30
N GLU A 127 -36.71 6.04 -24.77
CA GLU A 127 -37.21 6.02 -23.39
C GLU A 127 -36.16 5.61 -22.35
N ILE A 128 -35.02 5.05 -22.77
CA ILE A 128 -33.94 4.65 -21.86
C ILE A 128 -33.08 5.86 -21.53
N GLY A 129 -33.07 6.25 -20.26
CA GLY A 129 -32.22 7.32 -19.75
C GLY A 129 -30.86 6.82 -19.24
N ILE A 130 -30.82 5.60 -18.72
CA ILE A 130 -29.63 4.99 -18.12
C ILE A 130 -29.49 3.54 -18.57
N SER A 131 -28.28 3.14 -18.95
CA SER A 131 -27.95 1.74 -19.17
C SER A 131 -26.69 1.30 -18.43
N GLY A 132 -26.68 0.06 -17.94
CA GLY A 132 -25.52 -0.58 -17.31
C GLY A 132 -25.10 -1.87 -18.04
N PRO A 133 -23.79 -2.17 -18.13
CA PRO A 133 -23.26 -3.31 -18.87
C PRO A 133 -23.20 -4.57 -18.01
N LYS A 134 -22.78 -5.68 -18.63
CA LYS A 134 -22.39 -6.89 -17.91
C LYS A 134 -21.01 -6.70 -17.28
N VAL A 135 -20.93 -6.98 -15.98
CA VAL A 135 -19.71 -6.75 -15.18
C VAL A 135 -19.21 -8.07 -14.61
N TYR A 136 -17.94 -8.35 -14.79
CA TYR A 136 -17.22 -9.47 -14.17
C TYR A 136 -16.32 -8.99 -13.04
N ASP A 137 -16.05 -9.84 -12.06
CA ASP A 137 -15.14 -9.51 -10.95
C ASP A 137 -13.67 -9.34 -11.43
N ASP A 138 -13.30 -9.95 -12.56
CA ASP A 138 -12.00 -9.83 -13.21
C ASP A 138 -12.07 -10.19 -14.71
N GLU A 139 -10.91 -10.06 -15.40
CA GLU A 139 -10.77 -10.38 -16.84
C GLU A 139 -10.98 -11.87 -17.20
N THR A 140 -11.03 -12.79 -16.23
CA THR A 140 -11.18 -14.24 -16.51
C THR A 140 -12.60 -14.62 -16.91
N ARG A 141 -13.56 -13.70 -16.71
CA ARG A 141 -15.01 -13.92 -16.93
C ARG A 141 -15.61 -15.08 -16.12
N GLN A 142 -14.93 -15.56 -15.07
CA GLN A 142 -15.40 -16.69 -14.27
C GLN A 142 -16.54 -16.34 -13.32
N SER A 143 -16.60 -15.09 -12.84
CA SER A 143 -17.64 -14.65 -11.91
C SER A 143 -18.28 -13.35 -12.36
N VAL A 144 -19.61 -13.35 -12.48
CA VAL A 144 -20.40 -12.18 -12.81
C VAL A 144 -20.67 -11.38 -11.53
N GLN A 145 -20.28 -10.13 -11.54
CA GLN A 145 -20.61 -9.19 -10.49
C GLN A 145 -22.05 -8.71 -10.69
N LEU A 146 -22.97 -9.00 -9.75
CA LEU A 146 -24.37 -8.55 -9.86
C LEU A 146 -24.45 -7.01 -9.85
N SER A 147 -24.40 -6.37 -11.01
CA SER A 147 -24.22 -4.92 -11.18
C SER A 147 -25.55 -4.18 -11.23
N CYS A 148 -26.66 -4.86 -11.51
CA CYS A 148 -28.02 -4.33 -11.43
C CYS A 148 -28.74 -4.86 -10.18
N ARG A 149 -29.65 -4.06 -9.61
CA ARG A 149 -30.36 -4.37 -8.35
C ARG A 149 -31.72 -3.70 -8.29
N SER A 150 -32.56 -4.17 -7.37
CA SER A 150 -33.80 -3.50 -6.96
C SER A 150 -33.52 -2.37 -5.97
N PHE A 151 -34.40 -1.38 -5.86
CA PHE A 151 -34.27 -0.30 -4.89
C PHE A 151 -34.25 -0.87 -3.45
N PRO A 152 -33.49 -0.25 -2.53
CA PRO A 152 -33.42 -0.71 -1.15
C PRO A 152 -34.79 -0.66 -0.46
N SER A 153 -35.26 -1.81 0.03
CA SER A 153 -36.40 -1.92 0.93
C SER A 153 -35.98 -2.01 2.40
N TYR A 154 -36.92 -1.89 3.34
CA TYR A 154 -36.67 -2.04 4.78
C TYR A 154 -36.04 -3.39 5.15
N LEU A 155 -36.30 -4.45 4.40
CA LEU A 155 -35.75 -5.78 4.67
C LEU A 155 -34.31 -5.93 4.13
N ASN A 156 -33.90 -5.07 3.20
CA ASN A 156 -32.53 -5.09 2.67
C ASN A 156 -31.49 -4.63 3.68
N TYR A 157 -31.90 -4.06 4.82
CA TYR A 157 -30.99 -3.90 5.95
C TYR A 157 -30.52 -5.26 6.46
N LEU A 158 -31.42 -6.23 6.65
CA LEU A 158 -31.03 -7.57 7.11
C LEU A 158 -30.46 -8.43 5.98
N PHE A 159 -30.82 -8.18 4.73
CA PHE A 159 -30.51 -9.06 3.59
C PHE A 159 -29.73 -8.39 2.43
N SER A 160 -28.95 -7.35 2.72
CA SER A 160 -28.04 -6.70 1.74
C SER A 160 -26.90 -7.63 1.30
N ARG A 161 -26.26 -7.34 0.15
CA ARG A 161 -25.04 -8.00 -0.35
C ARG A 161 -23.99 -8.34 0.72
N TYR A 162 -23.78 -7.46 1.69
CA TYR A 162 -22.73 -7.61 2.71
C TYR A 162 -23.26 -8.06 4.07
N SER A 163 -24.54 -8.45 4.16
CA SER A 163 -25.12 -8.93 5.40
C SER A 163 -24.60 -10.35 5.71
N PRO A 164 -24.22 -10.64 6.97
CA PRO A 164 -23.97 -12.00 7.41
C PRO A 164 -25.13 -12.95 7.10
N LEU A 165 -26.38 -12.48 7.19
CA LEU A 165 -27.55 -13.31 6.90
C LEU A 165 -27.63 -13.70 5.42
N THR A 166 -27.24 -12.80 4.52
CA THR A 166 -27.11 -13.11 3.09
C THR A 166 -25.95 -14.05 2.81
N GLN A 167 -24.85 -13.94 3.56
CA GLN A 167 -23.72 -14.86 3.40
C GLN A 167 -24.03 -16.27 3.90
N ILE A 168 -24.85 -16.40 4.96
CA ILE A 168 -25.26 -17.69 5.51
C ILE A 168 -26.41 -18.30 4.68
N PHE A 169 -27.34 -17.47 4.22
CA PHE A 169 -28.51 -17.89 3.44
C PHE A 169 -28.58 -17.13 2.11
N PRO A 170 -27.67 -17.40 1.14
CA PRO A 170 -27.59 -16.63 -0.10
C PRO A 170 -28.87 -16.68 -0.95
N ASP A 171 -29.56 -17.82 -0.96
CA ASP A 171 -30.76 -18.05 -1.78
C ASP A 171 -32.08 -17.60 -1.14
N ASN A 172 -32.02 -16.83 -0.04
CA ASN A 172 -33.24 -16.33 0.58
C ASN A 172 -33.97 -15.34 -0.36
N ARG A 173 -35.31 -15.35 -0.32
CA ARG A 173 -36.15 -14.52 -1.19
C ARG A 173 -35.81 -13.02 -1.18
N PHE A 174 -35.38 -12.48 -0.05
CA PHE A 174 -35.12 -11.04 0.09
C PHE A 174 -33.80 -10.63 -0.57
N SER A 175 -32.75 -11.45 -0.40
CA SER A 175 -31.48 -11.23 -1.09
C SER A 175 -31.59 -11.49 -2.59
N ARG A 176 -32.29 -12.55 -3.00
CA ARG A 176 -32.51 -12.82 -4.44
C ARG A 176 -33.22 -11.66 -5.13
N ASN A 177 -34.35 -11.21 -4.59
CA ASN A 177 -35.13 -10.11 -5.18
C ASN A 177 -34.34 -8.79 -5.24
N PHE A 178 -33.49 -8.51 -4.25
CA PHE A 178 -32.72 -7.27 -4.22
C PHE A 178 -31.48 -7.30 -5.09
N LEU A 179 -30.75 -8.43 -5.07
CA LEU A 179 -29.55 -8.61 -5.86
C LEU A 179 -29.85 -9.05 -7.29
N LEU A 180 -31.12 -9.31 -7.60
CA LEU A 180 -31.58 -9.91 -8.84
C LEU A 180 -30.79 -11.18 -9.17
N SER A 181 -30.44 -11.99 -8.16
CA SER A 181 -29.53 -13.12 -8.37
C SER A 181 -30.17 -14.30 -9.11
N ASP A 182 -31.49 -14.29 -9.25
CA ASP A 182 -32.30 -15.22 -10.04
C ASP A 182 -32.45 -14.80 -11.52
N PHE A 183 -31.97 -13.62 -11.88
CA PHE A 183 -31.98 -13.11 -13.25
C PHE A 183 -30.83 -13.70 -14.08
N ASP A 184 -31.12 -14.15 -15.30
CA ASP A 184 -30.10 -14.48 -16.29
C ASP A 184 -29.44 -13.20 -16.81
N HIS A 185 -28.24 -12.92 -16.31
CA HIS A 185 -27.44 -11.73 -16.61
C HIS A 185 -26.88 -11.70 -18.05
N ASN A 186 -27.31 -12.62 -18.92
CA ASN A 186 -27.09 -12.57 -20.36
C ASN A 186 -28.26 -11.93 -21.13
N GLN A 187 -29.35 -11.58 -20.45
CA GLN A 187 -30.52 -10.97 -21.07
C GLN A 187 -30.58 -9.47 -20.77
N THR A 188 -31.30 -8.73 -21.63
CA THR A 188 -31.60 -7.31 -21.39
C THR A 188 -32.82 -7.20 -20.47
N ARG A 189 -32.78 -6.31 -19.48
CA ARG A 189 -33.89 -6.15 -18.53
C ARG A 189 -33.98 -4.73 -17.98
N SER A 190 -35.21 -4.22 -17.84
CA SER A 190 -35.48 -3.01 -17.06
C SER A 190 -35.31 -3.29 -15.57
N VAL A 191 -34.52 -2.47 -14.89
CA VAL A 191 -34.10 -2.64 -13.50
C VAL A 191 -34.26 -1.34 -12.73
N ASP A 192 -34.29 -1.41 -11.40
CA ASP A 192 -34.43 -0.20 -10.58
C ASP A 192 -33.16 0.65 -10.66
N TRP A 193 -31.98 0.03 -10.57
CA TRP A 193 -30.71 0.74 -10.72
C TRP A 193 -29.55 -0.16 -11.17
N VAL A 194 -28.55 0.47 -11.77
CA VAL A 194 -27.28 -0.13 -12.19
C VAL A 194 -26.10 0.49 -11.45
N SER A 195 -25.04 -0.28 -11.24
CA SER A 195 -23.86 0.14 -10.47
C SER A 195 -23.10 1.27 -11.17
N GLY A 196 -22.76 2.31 -10.43
CA GLY A 196 -21.88 3.40 -10.90
C GLY A 196 -20.40 3.01 -11.05
N CYS A 197 -20.09 1.76 -11.42
CA CYS A 197 -18.75 1.39 -11.86
C CYS A 197 -18.56 1.60 -13.36
N CYS A 198 -19.62 1.35 -14.13
CA CYS A 198 -19.70 1.64 -15.55
C CYS A 198 -21.19 1.84 -15.86
N MET A 199 -21.62 3.06 -16.18
CA MET A 199 -23.00 3.35 -16.54
C MET A 199 -23.07 4.45 -17.59
N LEU A 200 -23.90 4.24 -18.60
CA LEU A 200 -24.14 5.15 -19.71
C LEU A 200 -25.39 5.98 -19.43
N LEU A 201 -25.25 7.30 -19.51
CA LEU A 201 -26.28 8.29 -19.16
C LEU A 201 -26.63 9.10 -20.42
N ARG A 202 -27.93 9.22 -20.73
CA ARG A 202 -28.42 10.12 -21.79
C ARG A 202 -28.31 11.57 -21.33
N ARG A 203 -27.75 12.46 -22.17
CA ARG A 203 -27.62 13.88 -21.83
C ARG A 203 -28.97 14.58 -21.62
N GLU A 204 -29.95 14.32 -22.47
CA GLU A 204 -31.30 14.89 -22.35
C GLU A 204 -31.95 14.58 -21.00
N MET A 205 -31.76 13.35 -20.51
CA MET A 205 -32.21 12.95 -19.18
C MET A 205 -31.50 13.76 -18.09
N LEU A 206 -30.17 13.93 -18.19
CA LEU A 206 -29.38 14.75 -17.24
C LEU A 206 -29.82 16.23 -17.24
N GLU A 207 -30.20 16.76 -18.40
CA GLU A 207 -30.72 18.13 -18.54
C GLU A 207 -32.10 18.26 -17.89
N GLN A 208 -32.94 17.22 -17.97
CA GLN A 208 -34.25 17.20 -17.33
C GLN A 208 -34.18 17.03 -15.80
N ILE A 209 -33.42 16.04 -15.30
CA ILE A 209 -33.44 15.69 -13.87
C ILE A 209 -32.34 16.40 -13.05
N GLY A 210 -31.38 17.04 -13.72
CA GLY A 210 -30.21 17.67 -13.12
C GLY A 210 -29.08 16.69 -12.79
N LEU A 211 -27.94 17.26 -12.39
CA LEU A 211 -26.69 16.54 -12.10
C LEU A 211 -26.76 15.64 -10.83
N LEU A 212 -25.66 14.97 -10.46
CA LEU A 212 -25.60 14.16 -9.25
C LEU A 212 -25.68 15.05 -8.00
N ASP A 213 -26.28 14.53 -6.93
CA ASP A 213 -26.38 15.22 -5.65
C ASP A 213 -25.03 15.18 -4.91
N GLU A 214 -24.34 16.33 -4.86
CA GLU A 214 -23.01 16.48 -4.24
C GLU A 214 -23.01 16.26 -2.72
N GLY A 215 -24.18 16.11 -2.09
CA GLY A 215 -24.28 15.80 -0.67
C GLY A 215 -24.06 14.32 -0.31
N TYR A 216 -23.90 13.44 -1.29
CA TYR A 216 -23.42 12.07 -1.05
C TYR A 216 -21.89 12.04 -1.00
N PRO A 217 -21.26 11.70 0.15
CA PRO A 217 -19.81 11.59 0.25
C PRO A 217 -19.26 10.45 -0.61
N LEU A 218 -19.93 9.28 -0.56
CA LEU A 218 -19.66 8.06 -1.34
C LEU A 218 -20.83 7.09 -1.13
N PHE A 219 -21.14 6.25 -2.11
CA PHE A 219 -22.31 5.36 -2.18
C PHE A 219 -23.65 6.09 -2.30
N PHE A 220 -24.61 5.43 -2.96
CA PHE A 220 -25.97 5.93 -3.24
C PHE A 220 -26.06 7.05 -4.27
N GLU A 221 -24.95 7.61 -4.75
CA GLU A 221 -24.96 8.49 -5.93
C GLU A 221 -25.58 7.84 -7.19
N ASP A 222 -25.30 6.56 -7.42
CA ASP A 222 -25.83 5.75 -8.52
C ASP A 222 -27.30 5.38 -8.30
N VAL A 223 -27.66 5.03 -7.06
CA VAL A 223 -29.04 4.76 -6.67
C VAL A 223 -29.91 6.02 -6.79
N ASP A 224 -29.40 7.18 -6.36
CA ASP A 224 -30.11 8.47 -6.39
C ASP A 224 -30.43 8.90 -7.82
N ILE A 225 -29.46 8.85 -8.73
CA ILE A 225 -29.67 9.25 -10.12
C ILE A 225 -30.63 8.30 -10.84
N CYS A 226 -30.54 6.99 -10.60
CA CYS A 226 -31.50 6.01 -11.14
C CYS A 226 -32.91 6.25 -10.58
N TYR A 227 -33.03 6.52 -9.28
CA TYR A 227 -34.32 6.80 -8.65
C TYR A 227 -34.98 8.06 -9.23
N ARG A 228 -34.21 9.14 -9.42
CA ARG A 228 -34.70 10.37 -10.07
C ARG A 228 -35.06 10.15 -11.54
N ALA A 229 -34.31 9.33 -12.27
CA ALA A 229 -34.63 8.96 -13.65
C ALA A 229 -36.00 8.28 -13.73
N HIS A 230 -36.25 7.28 -12.88
CA HIS A 230 -37.56 6.62 -12.76
C HIS A 230 -38.68 7.60 -12.40
N GLN A 231 -38.47 8.51 -11.44
CA GLN A 231 -39.46 9.53 -11.08
C GLN A 231 -39.81 10.48 -12.23
N ALA A 232 -38.87 10.71 -13.15
CA ALA A 232 -39.04 11.54 -14.33
C ALA A 232 -39.57 10.76 -15.56
N GLY A 233 -39.85 9.46 -15.41
CA GLY A 233 -40.41 8.61 -16.47
C GLY A 233 -39.38 7.92 -17.36
N TRP A 234 -38.09 8.05 -17.08
CA TRP A 234 -37.02 7.38 -17.83
C TRP A 234 -36.84 5.94 -17.37
N GLN A 235 -36.52 5.05 -18.32
CA GLN A 235 -36.15 3.67 -17.99
C GLN A 235 -34.66 3.56 -17.64
N VAL A 236 -34.38 2.64 -16.71
CA VAL A 236 -33.03 2.19 -16.37
C VAL A 236 -32.89 0.73 -16.78
N VAL A 237 -31.92 0.41 -17.64
CA VAL A 237 -31.83 -0.90 -18.29
C VAL A 237 -30.46 -1.54 -18.09
N TYR A 238 -30.45 -2.80 -17.65
CA TYR A 238 -29.28 -3.65 -17.74
C TYR A 238 -29.22 -4.25 -19.16
N HIS A 239 -28.13 -3.99 -19.88
CA HIS A 239 -27.93 -4.46 -21.25
C HIS A 239 -26.53 -5.09 -21.40
N PRO A 240 -26.44 -6.42 -21.63
CA PRO A 240 -25.18 -7.16 -21.52
C PRO A 240 -24.28 -7.11 -22.77
N VAL A 241 -24.53 -6.21 -23.72
CA VAL A 241 -23.75 -6.13 -24.98
C VAL A 241 -22.29 -5.75 -24.72
N LEU A 242 -22.05 -4.78 -23.84
CA LEU A 242 -20.73 -4.44 -23.36
C LEU A 242 -20.39 -5.32 -22.16
N GLU A 243 -19.22 -5.94 -22.22
CA GLU A 243 -18.64 -6.71 -21.13
C GLU A 243 -17.45 -5.98 -20.55
N VAL A 244 -17.43 -5.81 -19.23
CA VAL A 244 -16.32 -5.18 -18.50
C VAL A 244 -15.88 -6.01 -17.30
N ALA A 245 -14.60 -5.94 -16.96
CA ALA A 245 -14.07 -6.43 -15.70
C ALA A 245 -13.93 -5.26 -14.72
N HIS A 246 -14.32 -5.44 -13.46
CA HIS A 246 -14.22 -4.42 -12.43
C HIS A 246 -13.59 -4.98 -11.15
N TYR A 247 -12.40 -4.51 -10.83
CA TYR A 247 -11.57 -5.07 -9.76
C TYR A 247 -11.98 -4.56 -8.38
N VAL A 248 -13.11 -5.08 -7.87
CA VAL A 248 -13.68 -4.71 -6.56
C VAL A 248 -12.72 -5.05 -5.42
N GLY A 249 -12.08 -4.02 -4.85
CA GLY A 249 -11.39 -4.15 -3.55
C GLY A 249 -9.91 -3.79 -3.53
N SER A 250 -9.28 -3.51 -4.66
CA SER A 250 -7.89 -3.04 -4.74
C SER A 250 -7.68 -1.71 -3.98
N VAL A 251 -8.68 -0.81 -4.02
CA VAL A 251 -8.67 0.47 -3.29
C VAL A 251 -9.50 0.42 -1.99
N ARG A 252 -10.63 -0.31 -1.98
CA ARG A 252 -11.62 -0.30 -0.87
C ARG A 252 -11.22 -1.11 0.36
N ALA A 253 -10.27 -2.05 0.24
CA ALA A 253 -9.83 -2.89 1.35
C ALA A 253 -9.05 -2.13 2.45
N GLN A 254 -8.73 -0.86 2.23
CA GLN A 254 -7.80 -0.10 3.07
C GLN A 254 -8.47 0.60 4.29
N ALA A 255 -9.80 0.80 4.29
CA ALA A 255 -10.49 1.54 5.37
C ALA A 255 -11.93 1.07 5.69
N PRO A 256 -12.13 -0.14 6.26
CA PRO A 256 -13.46 -0.71 6.49
C PRO A 256 -14.38 0.13 7.38
N LEU A 257 -13.82 0.87 8.35
CA LEU A 257 -14.60 1.74 9.23
C LEU A 257 -15.16 2.96 8.49
N ARG A 258 -14.33 3.64 7.70
CA ARG A 258 -14.72 4.81 6.91
C ARG A 258 -15.80 4.44 5.89
N THR A 259 -15.59 3.36 5.15
CA THR A 259 -16.56 2.82 4.19
C THR A 259 -17.91 2.49 4.84
N THR A 260 -17.87 1.96 6.07
CA THR A 260 -19.11 1.69 6.83
C THR A 260 -19.80 2.99 7.17
N PHE A 261 -19.08 3.99 7.69
CA PHE A 261 -19.65 5.29 8.04
C PHE A 261 -20.27 6.01 6.83
N GLU A 262 -19.50 6.20 5.75
CA GLU A 262 -19.95 6.90 4.53
C GLU A 262 -21.19 6.24 3.94
N ARG A 263 -21.23 4.90 3.88
CA ARG A 263 -22.40 4.16 3.39
C ARG A 263 -23.66 4.41 4.21
N HIS A 264 -23.55 4.44 5.54
CA HIS A 264 -24.72 4.66 6.40
C HIS A 264 -25.17 6.13 6.38
N GLN A 265 -24.23 7.07 6.25
CA GLN A 265 -24.52 8.49 6.04
C GLN A 265 -25.28 8.71 4.72
N SER A 266 -24.81 8.11 3.63
CA SER A 266 -25.46 8.17 2.32
C SER A 266 -26.82 7.50 2.30
N LEU A 267 -26.95 6.35 2.96
CA LEU A 267 -28.24 5.67 3.15
C LEU A 267 -29.25 6.55 3.91
N TRP A 268 -28.82 7.21 5.00
CA TRP A 268 -29.66 8.14 5.75
C TRP A 268 -30.09 9.33 4.89
N ARG A 269 -29.17 9.86 4.07
CA ARG A 269 -29.48 10.95 3.12
C ARG A 269 -30.53 10.51 2.10
N PHE A 270 -30.35 9.33 1.48
CA PHE A 270 -31.31 8.79 0.51
C PHE A 270 -32.70 8.61 1.13
N TYR A 271 -32.78 8.03 2.34
CA TYR A 271 -34.04 7.92 3.07
C TYR A 271 -34.69 9.28 3.32
N ARG A 272 -33.92 10.26 3.82
CA ARG A 272 -34.43 11.61 4.07
C ARG A 272 -34.93 12.31 2.80
N LYS A 273 -34.28 12.06 1.67
CA LYS A 273 -34.59 12.70 0.39
C LYS A 273 -35.86 12.15 -0.24
N PHE A 274 -36.09 10.83 -0.18
CA PHE A 274 -37.17 10.20 -0.96
C PHE A 274 -38.26 9.49 -0.12
N HIS A 275 -37.98 9.13 1.13
CA HIS A 275 -38.87 8.26 1.93
C HIS A 275 -39.32 8.86 3.26
N ALA A 276 -38.73 9.96 3.73
CA ALA A 276 -39.12 10.59 4.98
C ALA A 276 -40.53 11.19 4.88
N ARG A 277 -41.48 10.60 5.60
CA ARG A 277 -42.89 11.05 5.66
C ARG A 277 -43.24 11.78 6.96
N SER A 278 -42.59 11.42 8.07
CA SER A 278 -42.83 12.02 9.39
C SER A 278 -41.55 12.08 10.22
N TYR A 279 -41.51 12.96 11.22
CA TYR A 279 -40.39 13.06 12.17
C TYR A 279 -40.21 11.77 13.00
N VAL A 280 -41.32 11.14 13.43
CA VAL A 280 -41.28 9.92 14.24
C VAL A 280 -40.72 8.74 13.44
N THR A 281 -41.24 8.50 12.23
CA THR A 281 -40.72 7.42 11.37
C THR A 281 -39.27 7.68 10.99
N SER A 282 -38.90 8.94 10.77
CA SER A 282 -37.51 9.30 10.47
C SER A 282 -36.58 9.06 11.65
N ALA A 283 -37.02 9.36 12.88
CA ALA A 283 -36.25 9.07 14.09
C ALA A 283 -36.04 7.55 14.27
N LEU A 284 -37.07 6.73 14.05
CA LEU A 284 -36.96 5.27 14.15
C LEU A 284 -36.03 4.68 13.08
N VAL A 285 -36.14 5.12 11.83
CA VAL A 285 -35.26 4.66 10.74
C VAL A 285 -33.82 5.14 10.98
N GLY A 286 -33.63 6.39 11.41
CA GLY A 286 -32.32 6.93 11.77
C GLY A 286 -31.67 6.15 12.90
N LEU A 287 -32.42 5.81 13.95
CA LEU A 287 -31.97 4.94 15.04
C LEU A 287 -31.56 3.56 14.52
N GLY A 288 -32.36 2.93 13.66
CA GLY A 288 -32.03 1.62 13.07
C GLY A 288 -30.75 1.64 12.23
N ILE A 289 -30.56 2.67 11.40
CA ILE A 289 -29.33 2.88 10.60
C ILE A 289 -28.11 3.04 11.53
N TYR A 290 -28.25 3.83 12.60
CA TYR A 290 -27.17 4.07 13.56
C TYR A 290 -26.82 2.81 14.37
N LEU A 291 -27.81 2.08 14.88
CA LEU A 291 -27.61 0.81 15.60
C LEU A 291 -26.91 -0.23 14.72
N ARG A 292 -27.32 -0.34 13.45
CA ARG A 292 -26.64 -1.20 12.48
C ARG A 292 -25.20 -0.77 12.23
N MET A 293 -24.95 0.52 12.04
CA MET A 293 -23.61 1.07 11.85
C MET A 293 -22.72 0.72 13.06
N ALA A 294 -23.20 0.97 14.27
CA ALA A 294 -22.50 0.65 15.52
C ALA A 294 -22.21 -0.85 15.62
N PHE A 295 -23.18 -1.71 15.35
CA PHE A 295 -22.99 -3.16 15.34
C PHE A 295 -21.90 -3.62 14.35
N LEU A 296 -21.93 -3.12 13.11
CA LEU A 296 -20.92 -3.47 12.09
C LEU A 296 -19.52 -2.97 12.46
N ILE A 297 -19.41 -1.75 13.00
CA ILE A 297 -18.15 -1.20 13.53
C ILE A 297 -17.62 -2.08 14.67
N THR A 298 -18.49 -2.48 15.60
CA THR A 298 -18.14 -3.37 16.70
C THR A 298 -17.68 -4.74 16.18
N LEU A 299 -18.35 -5.33 15.19
CA LEU A 299 -17.91 -6.59 14.59
C LEU A 299 -16.53 -6.47 13.91
N VAL A 300 -16.28 -5.37 13.19
CA VAL A 300 -14.96 -5.12 12.58
C VAL A 300 -13.89 -4.96 13.67
N PHE A 301 -14.19 -4.22 14.73
CA PHE A 301 -13.29 -4.05 15.87
C PHE A 301 -13.02 -5.38 16.59
N LEU A 302 -14.05 -6.16 16.90
CA LEU A 302 -13.93 -7.47 17.53
C LEU A 302 -13.13 -8.44 16.67
N LYS A 303 -13.39 -8.51 15.37
CA LYS A 303 -12.65 -9.38 14.44
C LYS A 303 -11.16 -9.02 14.37
N ASN A 304 -10.83 -7.73 14.37
CA ASN A 304 -9.45 -7.27 14.37
C ASN A 304 -8.76 -7.45 15.74
N SER A 305 -9.52 -7.35 16.83
CA SER A 305 -9.01 -7.45 18.20
C SER A 305 -8.97 -8.89 18.74
N ALA A 306 -9.68 -9.83 18.11
CA ALA A 306 -9.85 -11.20 18.60
C ALA A 306 -8.51 -11.93 18.84
N LYS A 307 -7.50 -11.71 17.99
CA LYS A 307 -6.16 -12.31 18.17
C LYS A 307 -5.50 -11.79 19.46
N PHE A 308 -5.60 -10.49 19.74
CA PHE A 308 -5.05 -9.86 20.95
C PHE A 308 -5.78 -10.33 22.21
N LEU A 309 -7.11 -10.38 22.17
CA LEU A 309 -7.94 -10.82 23.29
C LEU A 309 -7.66 -12.29 23.63
N LEU A 310 -7.52 -13.15 22.62
CA LEU A 310 -7.19 -14.55 22.84
C LEU A 310 -5.77 -14.72 23.40
N ASP A 311 -4.78 -13.96 22.91
CA ASP A 311 -3.44 -14.02 23.50
C ASP A 311 -3.44 -13.52 24.96
N ALA A 312 -4.16 -12.43 25.25
CA ALA A 312 -4.34 -11.94 26.61
C ALA A 312 -4.91 -13.03 27.53
N PHE A 313 -5.95 -13.71 27.06
CA PHE A 313 -6.57 -14.82 27.77
C PHE A 313 -5.59 -15.99 27.96
N LEU A 314 -4.87 -16.42 26.92
CA LEU A 314 -3.92 -17.53 27.00
C LEU A 314 -2.75 -17.23 27.94
N ILE A 315 -2.29 -15.99 28.00
CA ILE A 315 -1.25 -15.55 28.97
C ILE A 315 -1.74 -15.75 30.41
N GLN A 316 -2.99 -15.37 30.68
CA GLN A 316 -3.61 -15.55 32.00
C GLN A 316 -3.84 -17.03 32.31
N VAL A 317 -4.25 -17.83 31.33
CA VAL A 317 -4.39 -19.28 31.47
C VAL A 317 -3.05 -19.93 31.79
N GLY A 318 -1.96 -19.55 31.13
CA GLY A 318 -0.64 -20.11 31.41
C GLY A 318 -0.15 -19.81 32.84
N VAL A 319 -0.45 -18.60 33.36
CA VAL A 319 -0.17 -18.28 34.76
C VAL A 319 -1.09 -19.06 35.71
N ALA A 320 -2.38 -19.14 35.42
CA ALA A 320 -3.33 -19.93 36.21
C ALA A 320 -2.92 -21.41 36.29
N LEU A 321 -2.47 -22.00 35.18
CA LEU A 321 -1.92 -23.36 35.14
C LEU A 321 -0.66 -23.50 36.01
N ALA A 322 0.21 -22.48 36.04
CA ALA A 322 1.37 -22.48 36.93
C ALA A 322 0.97 -22.49 38.41
N TYR A 323 -0.04 -21.71 38.79
CA TYR A 323 -0.62 -21.73 40.14
C TYR A 323 -1.31 -23.06 40.45
N LEU A 324 -2.04 -23.66 39.50
CA LEU A 324 -2.70 -24.95 39.69
C LEU A 324 -1.67 -26.07 39.93
N VAL A 325 -0.66 -26.19 39.07
CA VAL A 325 0.41 -27.20 39.22
C VAL A 325 1.12 -27.08 40.57
N ARG A 326 1.26 -25.85 41.08
CA ARG A 326 1.94 -25.60 42.35
C ARG A 326 1.02 -25.64 43.57
N GLY A 327 -0.27 -25.37 43.39
CA GLY A 327 -1.31 -25.38 44.42
C GLY A 327 -1.71 -26.77 44.89
N VAL A 328 -1.36 -27.82 44.14
CA VAL A 328 -1.51 -29.23 44.56
C VAL A 328 -0.69 -29.56 45.84
N TRP A 329 0.18 -28.65 46.30
CA TRP A 329 1.14 -28.88 47.38
C TRP A 329 0.92 -28.02 48.65
N ASP A 330 -0.29 -27.48 48.89
CA ASP A 330 -0.70 -26.75 50.11
C ASP A 330 0.39 -25.88 50.76
N PHE A 331 0.71 -24.76 50.11
CA PHE A 331 1.74 -23.85 50.57
C PHE A 331 1.17 -22.60 51.27
N PRO A 332 1.65 -22.21 52.47
CA PRO A 332 1.19 -21.04 53.22
C PRO A 332 1.34 -19.69 52.51
N TRP A 333 2.11 -19.64 51.41
CA TRP A 333 2.41 -18.42 50.66
C TRP A 333 1.51 -18.22 49.44
N PHE A 334 0.56 -19.13 49.16
CA PHE A 334 -0.28 -19.11 47.96
C PHE A 334 -1.11 -17.82 47.85
N GLU A 335 -1.80 -17.42 48.92
CA GLU A 335 -2.63 -16.21 48.94
C GLU A 335 -1.83 -14.93 48.69
N ARG A 336 -0.62 -14.85 49.28
CA ARG A 336 0.29 -13.72 49.06
C ARG A 336 0.83 -13.70 47.63
N ALA A 337 1.10 -14.86 47.05
CA ALA A 337 1.58 -14.97 45.67
C ALA A 337 0.51 -14.60 44.65
N ILE A 338 -0.75 -15.04 44.83
CA ILE A 338 -1.83 -14.73 43.89
C ILE A 338 -2.23 -13.25 43.97
N SER A 339 -2.31 -12.66 45.17
CA SER A 339 -2.57 -11.22 45.35
C SER A 339 -1.48 -10.37 44.68
N SER A 340 -0.21 -10.68 44.93
CA SER A 340 0.93 -10.00 44.29
C SER A 340 0.87 -10.08 42.75
N TYR A 341 0.43 -11.21 42.20
CA TYR A 341 0.27 -11.34 40.75
C TYR A 341 -0.92 -10.52 40.22
N LEU A 342 -2.07 -10.54 40.89
CA LEU A 342 -3.26 -9.81 40.45
C LEU A 342 -3.01 -8.29 40.35
N GLU A 343 -2.21 -7.73 41.25
CA GLU A 343 -1.79 -6.32 41.20
C GLU A 343 -1.01 -5.95 39.92
N ILE A 344 -0.25 -6.90 39.37
CA ILE A 344 0.61 -6.69 38.19
C ILE A 344 0.08 -7.37 36.92
N ALA A 345 -0.99 -8.16 37.01
CA ALA A 345 -1.48 -9.02 35.92
C ALA A 345 -1.84 -8.22 34.66
N LEU A 346 -2.50 -7.07 34.82
CA LEU A 346 -2.86 -6.19 33.72
C LEU A 346 -1.61 -5.65 33.02
N TRP A 347 -0.64 -5.13 33.79
CA TRP A 347 0.61 -4.58 33.27
C TRP A 347 1.45 -5.64 32.56
N PHE A 348 1.59 -6.82 33.17
CA PHE A 348 2.27 -7.95 32.57
C PHE A 348 1.63 -8.37 31.25
N THR A 349 0.30 -8.44 31.19
CA THR A 349 -0.45 -8.78 29.96
C THR A 349 -0.25 -7.76 28.86
N LEU A 350 -0.40 -6.47 29.17
CA LEU A 350 -0.22 -5.39 28.19
C LEU A 350 1.21 -5.34 27.65
N MET A 351 2.21 -5.50 28.53
CA MET A 351 3.60 -5.60 28.15
C MET A 351 3.85 -6.81 27.24
N GLN A 352 3.30 -7.97 27.61
CA GLN A 352 3.48 -9.21 26.85
C GLN A 352 2.83 -9.12 25.47
N ILE A 353 1.64 -8.53 25.36
CA ILE A 353 0.99 -8.22 24.07
C ILE A 353 1.86 -7.26 23.25
N GLY A 354 2.39 -6.20 23.88
CA GLY A 354 3.31 -5.27 23.24
C GLY A 354 4.55 -5.98 22.67
N LEU A 355 5.13 -6.94 23.40
CA LEU A 355 6.26 -7.72 22.92
C LEU A 355 5.87 -8.69 21.80
N LEU A 356 4.72 -9.38 21.89
CA LEU A 356 4.20 -10.19 20.79
C LEU A 356 4.03 -9.34 19.51
N TYR A 357 3.65 -8.08 19.65
CA TYR A 357 3.61 -7.12 18.55
C TYR A 357 5.00 -6.76 18.03
N VAL A 358 5.96 -6.42 18.91
CA VAL A 358 7.33 -6.07 18.53
C VAL A 358 8.06 -7.23 17.83
N PHE A 359 7.76 -8.48 18.18
CA PHE A 359 8.32 -9.67 17.54
C PHE A 359 7.48 -10.19 16.36
N ASP A 360 6.66 -9.33 15.75
CA ASP A 360 5.91 -9.58 14.50
C ASP A 360 4.99 -10.82 14.56
N LEU A 361 4.34 -11.07 15.70
CA LEU A 361 3.35 -12.16 15.86
C LEU A 361 1.90 -11.72 15.57
N TYR A 362 1.66 -10.43 15.33
CA TYR A 362 0.35 -9.88 14.93
C TYR A 362 0.31 -9.36 13.49
N GLU A 363 1.46 -9.16 12.85
CA GLU A 363 1.47 -8.81 11.45
C GLU A 363 0.83 -9.95 10.65
N ARG A 364 -0.06 -9.61 9.70
CA ARG A 364 -0.49 -10.61 8.73
C ARG A 364 0.79 -11.12 8.05
N PRO A 365 0.95 -12.43 7.87
CA PRO A 365 2.08 -13.00 7.15
C PRO A 365 2.07 -12.49 5.69
N ARG A 366 2.60 -11.29 5.48
CA ARG A 366 2.74 -10.61 4.19
C ARG A 366 3.94 -11.15 3.44
N SER A 367 4.97 -11.52 4.19
CA SER A 367 5.92 -12.51 3.72
C SER A 367 5.18 -13.83 3.62
N LYS A 368 4.98 -14.30 2.38
CA LYS A 368 4.47 -15.65 2.10
C LYS A 368 5.25 -16.72 2.89
N TYR A 369 6.47 -16.40 3.34
CA TYR A 369 7.47 -17.20 4.05
C TYR A 369 7.31 -17.36 5.56
N TYR A 370 6.23 -16.89 6.18
CA TYR A 370 5.97 -17.13 7.61
C TYR A 370 5.59 -18.61 7.85
N ASP A 371 6.55 -19.41 8.33
CA ASP A 371 6.39 -20.85 8.52
C ASP A 371 6.25 -21.22 10.02
N TYR A 372 5.84 -22.46 10.31
CA TYR A 372 5.78 -23.02 11.66
C TYR A 372 7.10 -22.87 12.40
N PHE A 373 8.22 -22.98 11.68
CA PHE A 373 9.57 -22.83 12.20
C PHE A 373 9.91 -21.40 12.65
N ASP A 374 9.23 -20.39 12.11
CA ASP A 374 9.42 -18.98 12.49
C ASP A 374 8.63 -18.60 13.74
N VAL A 375 7.52 -19.30 14.02
CA VAL A 375 6.62 -18.99 15.15
C VAL A 375 7.33 -19.20 16.47
N LEU A 376 7.91 -20.38 16.70
CA LEU A 376 8.44 -20.76 18.00
C LEU A 376 9.58 -19.82 18.45
N PRO A 377 10.60 -19.50 17.63
CA PRO A 377 11.64 -18.55 18.03
C PRO A 377 11.10 -17.16 18.37
N ARG A 378 10.08 -16.67 17.66
CA ARG A 378 9.47 -15.36 17.93
C ARG A 378 8.68 -15.38 19.24
N VAL A 379 7.87 -16.42 19.46
CA VAL A 379 7.13 -16.60 20.73
C VAL A 379 8.09 -16.72 21.90
N VAL A 380 9.13 -17.54 21.78
CA VAL A 380 10.16 -17.71 22.82
C VAL A 380 10.83 -16.36 23.11
N LYS A 381 11.25 -15.60 22.09
CA LYS A 381 11.84 -14.26 22.29
C LYS A 381 10.88 -13.32 23.01
N ALA A 382 9.61 -13.26 22.58
CA ALA A 382 8.59 -12.39 23.17
C ALA A 382 8.30 -12.75 24.64
N VAL A 383 8.03 -14.02 24.93
CA VAL A 383 7.67 -14.51 26.28
C VAL A 383 8.87 -14.42 27.21
N SER A 384 10.07 -14.76 26.74
CA SER A 384 11.29 -14.68 27.55
C SER A 384 11.65 -13.24 27.88
N THR A 385 11.57 -12.33 26.91
CA THR A 385 11.83 -10.90 27.15
C THR A 385 10.83 -10.33 28.16
N GLY A 386 9.55 -10.64 28.02
CA GLY A 386 8.52 -10.17 28.94
C GLY A 386 8.67 -10.74 30.34
N THR A 387 9.02 -12.03 30.45
CA THR A 387 9.30 -12.67 31.74
C THR A 387 10.54 -12.06 32.42
N LEU A 388 11.61 -11.79 31.67
CA LEU A 388 12.80 -11.11 32.19
C LEU A 388 12.48 -9.69 32.67
N MET A 389 11.68 -8.94 31.93
CA MET A 389 11.22 -7.61 32.34
C MET A 389 10.34 -7.66 33.61
N LEU A 390 9.47 -8.67 33.73
CA LEU A 390 8.67 -8.91 34.94
C LEU A 390 9.57 -9.19 36.15
N VAL A 391 10.55 -10.09 36.00
CA VAL A 391 11.50 -10.43 37.07
C VAL A 391 12.34 -9.22 37.45
N PHE A 392 12.83 -8.46 36.47
CA PHE A 392 13.59 -7.22 36.68
C PHE A 392 12.74 -6.22 37.49
N PHE A 393 11.51 -5.96 37.07
CA PHE A 393 10.63 -5.02 37.76
C PHE A 393 10.29 -5.49 39.18
N ALA A 394 9.94 -6.77 39.36
CA ALA A 394 9.65 -7.33 40.67
C ALA A 394 10.84 -7.26 41.63
N PHE A 395 12.07 -7.46 41.12
CA PHE A 395 13.30 -7.34 41.89
C PHE A 395 13.54 -5.91 42.42
N PHE A 396 13.34 -4.88 41.58
CA PHE A 396 13.55 -3.49 41.99
C PHE A 396 12.41 -2.92 42.83
N ALA A 397 11.16 -3.31 42.52
CA ALA A 397 9.99 -2.81 43.26
C ALA A 397 9.94 -3.33 44.69
N ARG A 398 10.56 -4.49 45.00
CA ARG A 398 10.67 -5.14 46.33
C ARG A 398 9.35 -5.41 47.06
N GLN A 399 8.20 -5.03 46.49
CA GLN A 399 6.87 -5.14 47.08
C GLN A 399 6.11 -6.41 46.64
N PHE A 400 6.55 -7.08 45.56
CA PHE A 400 5.82 -8.21 44.98
C PHE A 400 6.43 -9.55 45.38
N PHE A 401 5.60 -10.47 45.88
CA PHE A 401 6.00 -11.84 46.18
C PHE A 401 5.66 -12.76 44.99
N LEU A 402 6.65 -12.98 44.11
CA LEU A 402 6.52 -13.89 42.96
C LEU A 402 7.47 -15.10 43.12
N PRO A 403 6.96 -16.28 43.48
CA PRO A 403 7.78 -17.48 43.58
C PRO A 403 8.44 -17.83 42.24
N ARG A 404 9.75 -18.13 42.26
CA ARG A 404 10.53 -18.46 41.06
C ARG A 404 9.94 -19.64 40.27
N SER A 405 9.35 -20.60 40.97
CA SER A 405 8.67 -21.74 40.35
C SER A 405 7.42 -21.33 39.57
N ILE A 406 6.62 -20.38 40.09
CA ILE A 406 5.45 -19.85 39.37
C ILE A 406 5.88 -19.12 38.11
N VAL A 407 6.94 -18.30 38.19
CA VAL A 407 7.51 -17.60 37.02
C VAL A 407 7.99 -18.60 35.97
N LEU A 408 8.72 -19.64 36.38
CA LEU A 408 9.24 -20.67 35.47
C LEU A 408 8.12 -21.46 34.79
N PHE A 409 7.14 -21.97 35.55
CA PHE A 409 6.01 -22.71 34.97
C PHE A 409 5.14 -21.82 34.07
N SER A 410 4.90 -20.57 34.47
CA SER A 410 4.17 -19.61 33.63
C SER A 410 4.89 -19.35 32.32
N TRP A 411 6.22 -19.22 32.34
CA TRP A 411 7.04 -19.06 31.14
C TRP A 411 6.90 -20.26 30.19
N VAL A 412 6.98 -21.49 30.72
CA VAL A 412 6.80 -22.72 29.94
C VAL A 412 5.39 -22.80 29.34
N PHE A 413 4.34 -22.64 30.17
CA PHE A 413 2.96 -22.74 29.69
C PHE A 413 2.62 -21.67 28.65
N ASN A 414 3.06 -20.43 28.86
CA ASN A 414 2.81 -19.36 27.90
C ASN A 414 3.49 -19.61 26.56
N ILE A 415 4.71 -20.17 26.53
CA ILE A 415 5.36 -20.57 25.27
C ILE A 415 4.51 -21.62 24.55
N PHE A 416 4.09 -22.69 25.24
CA PHE A 416 3.31 -23.76 24.62
C PHE A 416 1.93 -23.31 24.15
N LEU A 417 1.18 -22.57 24.97
CA LEU A 417 -0.16 -22.10 24.62
C LEU A 417 -0.14 -21.12 23.45
N LEU A 418 0.78 -20.14 23.47
CA LEU A 418 0.87 -19.14 22.42
C LEU A 418 1.43 -19.74 21.11
N ALA A 419 2.45 -20.60 21.19
CA ALA A 419 2.97 -21.30 20.00
C ALA A 419 1.91 -22.23 19.40
N GLY A 420 1.21 -23.01 20.23
CA GLY A 420 0.13 -23.90 19.80
C GLY A 420 -1.01 -23.15 19.12
N TRP A 421 -1.47 -22.04 19.71
CA TRP A 421 -2.48 -21.17 19.09
C TRP A 421 -2.00 -20.60 17.75
N ARG A 422 -0.75 -20.12 17.67
CA ARG A 422 -0.19 -19.55 16.45
C ARG A 422 -0.03 -20.59 15.35
N TRP A 423 0.44 -21.79 15.67
CA TRP A 423 0.48 -22.91 14.72
C TRP A 423 -0.91 -23.31 14.24
N PHE A 424 -1.91 -23.36 15.13
CA PHE A 424 -3.29 -23.63 14.74
C PHE A 424 -3.87 -22.56 13.81
N ALA A 425 -3.59 -21.28 14.10
CA ALA A 425 -3.98 -20.17 13.24
C ALA A 425 -3.32 -20.27 11.86
N LEU A 426 -2.02 -20.58 11.80
CA LEU A 426 -1.31 -20.84 10.54
C LEU A 426 -1.88 -22.03 9.79
N TYR A 427 -2.16 -23.14 10.45
CA TYR A 427 -2.79 -24.31 9.85
C TYR A 427 -4.13 -23.97 9.20
N ARG A 428 -4.99 -23.21 9.89
CA ARG A 428 -6.27 -22.77 9.33
C ARG A 428 -6.11 -21.80 8.16
N GLU A 429 -5.13 -20.91 8.21
CA GLU A 429 -4.82 -19.99 7.10
C GLU A 429 -4.25 -20.75 5.89
N GLN A 430 -3.36 -21.71 6.09
CA GLN A 430 -2.75 -22.54 5.04
C GLN A 430 -3.76 -23.46 4.37
N LYS A 431 -4.68 -24.08 5.12
CA LYS A 431 -5.73 -24.94 4.55
C LYS A 431 -6.64 -24.17 3.57
N LYS A 432 -6.79 -22.86 3.77
CA LYS A 432 -7.52 -21.97 2.84
C LYS A 432 -6.70 -21.55 1.62
N ARG A 433 -5.37 -21.69 1.64
CA ARG A 433 -4.52 -21.39 0.48
C ARG A 433 -4.64 -22.52 -0.54
N GLN A 434 -4.96 -22.16 -1.78
CA GLN A 434 -4.86 -23.07 -2.90
C GLN A 434 -3.37 -23.30 -3.22
N PRO A 435 -2.96 -24.53 -3.57
CA PRO A 435 -1.60 -24.79 -4.01
C PRO A 435 -1.32 -24.01 -5.29
N LYS A 436 -0.12 -23.43 -5.38
CA LYS A 436 0.35 -22.72 -6.57
C LYS A 436 1.39 -23.56 -7.29
N ARG A 437 1.15 -23.84 -8.56
CA ARG A 437 2.07 -24.54 -9.45
C ARG A 437 3.12 -23.56 -9.95
N VAL A 438 4.40 -23.87 -9.74
CA VAL A 438 5.49 -22.93 -10.05
C VAL A 438 6.53 -23.53 -10.97
N LEU A 439 7.00 -22.71 -11.91
CA LEU A 439 8.19 -22.99 -12.71
C LEU A 439 9.37 -22.19 -12.17
N ILE A 440 10.56 -22.79 -12.18
CA ILE A 440 11.79 -22.11 -11.76
C ILE A 440 12.64 -21.88 -13.01
N TYR A 441 12.94 -20.64 -13.34
CA TYR A 441 13.82 -20.28 -14.44
C TYR A 441 15.28 -20.24 -13.95
N GLY A 442 16.13 -21.08 -14.52
CA GLY A 442 17.51 -21.32 -14.09
C GLY A 442 17.72 -22.78 -13.69
N THR A 443 18.93 -23.30 -13.91
CA THR A 443 19.28 -24.72 -13.61
C THR A 443 20.54 -24.88 -12.74
N GLY A 444 21.12 -23.77 -12.27
CA GLY A 444 22.29 -23.76 -11.39
C GLY A 444 21.97 -23.95 -9.90
N MET A 445 22.98 -23.82 -9.04
CA MET A 445 22.85 -24.05 -7.59
C MET A 445 21.75 -23.20 -6.92
N LEU A 446 21.56 -21.95 -7.37
CA LEU A 446 20.50 -21.08 -6.84
C LEU A 446 19.10 -21.66 -7.09
N ALA A 447 18.87 -22.21 -8.28
CA ALA A 447 17.59 -22.82 -8.65
C ALA A 447 17.34 -24.11 -7.83
N ALA A 448 18.37 -24.93 -7.62
CA ALA A 448 18.28 -26.12 -6.77
C ALA A 448 17.95 -25.77 -5.31
N LEU A 449 18.60 -24.75 -4.74
CA LEU A 449 18.31 -24.27 -3.38
C LEU A 449 16.89 -23.72 -3.24
N VAL A 450 16.41 -22.97 -4.26
CA VAL A 450 15.03 -22.47 -4.29
C VAL A 450 14.04 -23.63 -4.33
N GLU A 451 14.27 -24.66 -5.15
CA GLU A 451 13.42 -25.85 -5.17
C GLU A 451 13.40 -26.57 -3.83
N GLU A 452 14.56 -26.80 -3.23
CA GLU A 452 14.69 -27.47 -1.93
C GLU A 452 13.92 -26.71 -0.85
N GLU A 453 14.03 -25.38 -0.83
CA GLU A 453 13.34 -24.53 0.15
C GLU A 453 11.82 -24.50 -0.06
N LEU A 454 11.36 -24.45 -1.32
CA LEU A 454 9.93 -24.52 -1.66
C LEU A 454 9.33 -25.87 -1.23
N ARG A 455 10.06 -26.97 -1.38
CA ARG A 455 9.64 -28.31 -0.95
C ARG A 455 9.68 -28.47 0.57
N LYS A 456 10.72 -27.95 1.24
CA LYS A 456 10.84 -27.98 2.72
C LYS A 456 9.70 -27.22 3.39
N ARG A 457 9.34 -26.05 2.87
CA ARG A 457 8.30 -25.19 3.44
C ARG A 457 6.91 -25.55 2.90
N VAL A 458 6.39 -26.71 3.30
CA VAL A 458 5.04 -27.21 2.94
C VAL A 458 3.94 -26.18 3.24
N ALA A 459 4.16 -25.32 4.23
CA ALA A 459 3.33 -24.17 4.57
C ALA A 459 3.06 -23.18 3.42
N LEU A 460 3.98 -23.08 2.45
CA LEU A 460 3.86 -22.18 1.31
C LEU A 460 2.85 -22.66 0.28
N ARG A 461 2.59 -23.97 0.23
CA ARG A 461 1.72 -24.63 -0.76
C ARG A 461 2.19 -24.34 -2.19
N TYR A 462 3.51 -24.32 -2.43
CA TYR A 462 4.08 -24.25 -3.76
C TYR A 462 4.39 -25.66 -4.27
N GLU A 463 4.05 -25.91 -5.54
CA GLU A 463 4.34 -27.16 -6.23
C GLU A 463 5.31 -26.86 -7.38
N PRO A 464 6.63 -27.07 -7.17
CA PRO A 464 7.62 -26.88 -8.23
C PRO A 464 7.40 -27.95 -9.31
N MET A 465 6.90 -27.50 -10.46
CA MET A 465 6.58 -28.36 -11.60
C MET A 465 7.82 -28.75 -12.39
N GLY A 466 8.83 -27.88 -12.42
CA GLY A 466 10.07 -28.10 -13.13
C GLY A 466 10.86 -26.83 -13.38
N PHE A 467 12.00 -27.01 -14.04
CA PHE A 467 12.94 -25.95 -14.35
C PHE A 467 12.89 -25.54 -15.81
N ILE A 468 13.18 -24.27 -16.08
CA ILE A 468 13.45 -23.75 -17.42
C ILE A 468 14.94 -23.48 -17.53
N GLN A 469 15.57 -24.03 -18.55
CA GLN A 469 17.00 -23.90 -18.76
C GLN A 469 17.35 -22.45 -19.14
N SER A 470 18.28 -21.86 -18.38
CA SER A 470 18.97 -20.62 -18.79
C SER A 470 20.08 -20.97 -19.76
N THR A 471 20.36 -20.06 -20.68
CA THR A 471 21.32 -20.21 -21.78
C THR A 471 22.76 -20.44 -21.31
N LYS A 472 23.05 -20.13 -20.04
CA LYS A 472 24.41 -20.13 -19.48
C LYS A 472 24.64 -21.16 -18.36
N SER A 473 23.62 -21.87 -17.87
CA SER A 473 23.75 -22.73 -16.68
C SER A 473 23.73 -24.23 -16.97
N VAL A 474 24.67 -24.96 -16.39
CA VAL A 474 24.71 -26.43 -16.42
C VAL A 474 23.83 -26.98 -15.28
N PRO A 475 22.89 -27.91 -15.54
CA PRO A 475 22.04 -28.49 -14.51
C PRO A 475 22.85 -29.13 -13.39
N THR A 476 22.67 -28.67 -12.15
CA THR A 476 23.33 -29.25 -10.96
C THR A 476 22.35 -29.38 -9.79
N GLY A 477 22.20 -30.60 -9.26
CA GLY A 477 21.47 -30.85 -8.01
C GLY A 477 19.94 -30.68 -8.06
N LEU A 478 19.32 -30.74 -9.24
CA LEU A 478 17.88 -30.56 -9.44
C LEU A 478 17.07 -31.83 -9.12
N VAL A 479 15.94 -31.70 -8.43
CA VAL A 479 15.02 -32.82 -8.12
C VAL A 479 13.87 -32.89 -9.12
N ALA A 480 13.33 -31.74 -9.53
CA ALA A 480 12.32 -31.64 -10.59
C ALA A 480 12.95 -31.66 -12.00
N PRO A 481 12.22 -32.10 -13.03
CA PRO A 481 12.74 -32.15 -14.40
C PRO A 481 12.97 -30.76 -14.97
N VAL A 482 13.96 -30.65 -15.86
CA VAL A 482 14.09 -29.50 -16.77
C VAL A 482 13.07 -29.70 -17.89
N LEU A 483 12.09 -28.80 -18.00
CA LEU A 483 10.92 -28.93 -18.86
C LEU A 483 11.10 -28.30 -20.25
N GLY A 484 12.06 -27.40 -20.40
CA GLY A 484 12.31 -26.72 -21.66
C GLY A 484 13.22 -25.51 -21.50
N THR A 485 13.25 -24.69 -22.54
CA THR A 485 14.00 -23.44 -22.62
C THR A 485 13.08 -22.24 -22.47
N LEU A 486 13.64 -21.03 -22.55
CA LEU A 486 12.89 -19.79 -22.46
C LEU A 486 11.77 -19.71 -23.53
N ASP A 487 11.96 -20.29 -24.71
CA ASP A 487 10.96 -20.31 -25.78
C ASP A 487 9.76 -21.20 -25.46
N ASP A 488 9.96 -22.25 -24.67
CA ASP A 488 8.92 -23.19 -24.26
C ASP A 488 8.05 -22.64 -23.12
N LEU A 489 8.46 -21.53 -22.48
CA LEU A 489 7.86 -20.99 -21.27
C LEU A 489 6.36 -20.71 -21.41
N GLU A 490 5.93 -20.05 -22.48
CA GLU A 490 4.51 -19.73 -22.71
C GLU A 490 3.67 -21.01 -22.87
N THR A 491 4.17 -21.95 -23.67
CA THR A 491 3.49 -23.24 -23.90
C THR A 491 3.40 -24.06 -22.61
N LEU A 492 4.45 -24.05 -21.79
CA LEU A 492 4.49 -24.76 -20.51
C LEU A 492 3.56 -24.12 -19.49
N ILE A 493 3.48 -22.79 -19.46
CA ILE A 493 2.56 -22.05 -18.60
C ILE A 493 1.12 -22.49 -18.86
N GLU A 494 0.71 -22.56 -20.13
CA GLU A 494 -0.66 -22.94 -20.52
C GLU A 494 -0.93 -24.42 -20.27
N ARG A 495 -0.07 -25.31 -20.78
CA ARG A 495 -0.27 -26.77 -20.69
C ARG A 495 -0.25 -27.26 -19.25
N GLN A 496 0.66 -26.72 -18.44
CA GLN A 496 0.81 -27.12 -17.05
C GLN A 496 0.08 -26.17 -16.08
N LYS A 497 -0.75 -25.24 -16.56
CA LYS A 497 -1.53 -24.32 -15.72
C LYS A 497 -0.68 -23.71 -14.59
N ILE A 498 0.42 -23.08 -14.96
CA ILE A 498 1.40 -22.52 -14.01
C ILE A 498 0.86 -21.21 -13.44
N ASP A 499 0.91 -21.06 -12.12
CA ASP A 499 0.41 -19.88 -11.42
C ASP A 499 1.50 -18.81 -11.19
N GLU A 500 2.77 -19.21 -11.21
CA GLU A 500 3.91 -18.33 -10.89
C GLU A 500 5.21 -18.84 -11.52
N VAL A 501 6.07 -17.93 -11.98
CA VAL A 501 7.42 -18.24 -12.47
C VAL A 501 8.46 -17.59 -11.58
N ILE A 502 9.42 -18.36 -11.08
CA ILE A 502 10.48 -17.92 -10.18
C ILE A 502 11.80 -17.84 -10.95
N PHE A 503 12.28 -16.63 -11.19
CA PHE A 503 13.54 -16.32 -11.84
C PHE A 503 14.74 -16.49 -10.88
N ALA A 504 15.49 -17.57 -11.07
CA ALA A 504 16.61 -18.00 -10.24
C ALA A 504 17.86 -18.41 -11.07
N PRO A 505 18.34 -17.63 -12.05
CA PRO A 505 19.53 -17.99 -12.80
C PRO A 505 20.81 -17.80 -11.96
N GLU A 506 21.86 -18.51 -12.34
CA GLU A 506 23.18 -18.46 -11.69
C GLU A 506 23.92 -17.15 -11.99
N GLU A 507 23.85 -16.68 -13.24
CA GLU A 507 24.24 -15.34 -13.66
C GLU A 507 23.01 -14.54 -14.08
N ARG A 508 22.82 -13.33 -13.55
CA ARG A 508 21.72 -12.47 -13.96
C ARG A 508 22.08 -11.75 -15.26
N SER A 509 21.32 -12.02 -16.31
CA SER A 509 21.28 -11.17 -17.50
C SER A 509 20.00 -10.34 -17.48
N GLU A 510 20.10 -9.02 -17.62
CA GLU A 510 18.94 -8.15 -17.81
C GLU A 510 18.11 -8.59 -19.03
N GLU A 511 18.77 -9.07 -20.09
CA GLU A 511 18.12 -9.56 -21.31
C GLU A 511 17.27 -10.82 -21.02
N GLU A 512 17.80 -11.76 -20.22
CA GLU A 512 17.05 -12.97 -19.83
C GLU A 512 15.88 -12.62 -18.90
N LEU A 513 16.08 -11.70 -17.95
CA LEU A 513 15.01 -11.25 -17.06
C LEU A 513 13.88 -10.56 -17.84
N ILE A 514 14.22 -9.64 -18.75
CA ILE A 514 13.25 -8.97 -19.62
C ILE A 514 12.54 -10.01 -20.51
N GLY A 515 13.27 -10.98 -21.05
CA GLY A 515 12.71 -12.06 -21.87
C GLY A 515 11.73 -12.97 -21.11
N VAL A 516 12.02 -13.27 -19.84
CA VAL A 516 11.11 -14.02 -18.96
C VAL A 516 9.90 -13.18 -18.58
N LEU A 517 10.12 -11.93 -18.15
CA LEU A 517 9.04 -11.00 -17.79
C LEU A 517 8.08 -10.76 -18.94
N GLY A 518 8.60 -10.58 -20.17
CA GLY A 518 7.79 -10.40 -21.37
C GLY A 518 6.88 -11.60 -21.65
N ARG A 519 7.45 -12.82 -21.64
CA ARG A 519 6.69 -14.06 -21.86
C ARG A 519 5.68 -14.35 -20.75
N CYS A 520 6.06 -14.14 -19.50
CA CYS A 520 5.14 -14.23 -18.37
C CYS A 520 4.01 -13.20 -18.44
N GLN A 521 4.31 -11.97 -18.87
CA GLN A 521 3.30 -10.92 -19.07
C GLN A 521 2.33 -11.27 -20.20
N SER A 522 2.83 -11.80 -21.32
CA SER A 522 2.00 -12.32 -22.42
C SER A 522 1.08 -13.44 -21.95
N ALA A 523 1.61 -14.39 -21.17
CA ALA A 523 0.87 -15.52 -20.61
C ALA A 523 0.05 -15.17 -19.33
N ARG A 524 0.08 -13.90 -18.88
CA ARG A 524 -0.61 -13.39 -17.69
C ARG A 524 -0.28 -14.13 -16.38
N VAL A 525 0.98 -14.54 -16.21
CA VAL A 525 1.47 -15.22 -15.00
C VAL A 525 2.43 -14.32 -14.22
N ASP A 526 2.30 -14.35 -12.88
CA ASP A 526 3.16 -13.59 -11.98
C ASP A 526 4.62 -14.10 -12.06
N THR A 527 5.59 -13.19 -12.18
CA THR A 527 7.03 -13.51 -12.10
C THR A 527 7.61 -13.03 -10.78
N ARG A 528 8.44 -13.84 -10.12
CA ARG A 528 9.24 -13.48 -8.95
C ARG A 528 10.71 -13.65 -9.20
N VAL A 529 11.57 -12.86 -8.56
CA VAL A 529 13.03 -12.97 -8.71
C VAL A 529 13.61 -13.54 -7.40
N ALA A 530 14.49 -14.53 -7.50
CA ALA A 530 15.04 -15.30 -6.39
C ALA A 530 15.99 -14.60 -5.38
N PRO A 531 16.58 -13.39 -5.57
CA PRO A 531 17.34 -12.75 -4.48
C PRO A 531 16.56 -12.64 -3.18
N GLU A 532 15.24 -12.43 -3.24
CA GLU A 532 14.39 -12.34 -2.05
C GLU A 532 14.25 -13.67 -1.32
N LEU A 533 14.27 -14.80 -2.04
CA LEU A 533 14.21 -16.15 -1.47
C LEU A 533 15.57 -16.58 -0.89
N PHE A 534 16.67 -16.24 -1.56
CA PHE A 534 18.03 -16.56 -1.12
C PHE A 534 18.48 -15.74 0.09
N GLU A 535 18.15 -14.44 0.15
CA GLU A 535 18.38 -13.58 1.33
C GLU A 535 17.65 -14.12 2.58
N ILE A 536 16.47 -14.72 2.39
CA ILE A 536 15.66 -15.35 3.45
C ILE A 536 16.23 -16.71 3.86
N ALA A 537 16.71 -17.52 2.90
CA ALA A 537 17.23 -18.86 3.15
C ALA A 537 18.60 -18.86 3.83
N MET A 538 19.48 -17.90 3.50
CA MET A 538 20.85 -17.89 4.00
C MET A 538 21.05 -17.07 5.28
N GLY A 539 20.12 -16.18 5.66
CA GLY A 539 20.29 -15.26 6.79
C GLY A 539 21.58 -14.40 6.72
N ALA A 540 22.26 -14.40 5.56
CA ALA A 540 23.60 -13.91 5.38
C ALA A 540 23.56 -12.64 4.52
N ILE A 541 23.89 -11.54 5.17
CA ILE A 541 24.22 -10.27 4.53
C ILE A 541 25.58 -10.46 3.85
N HIS A 542 25.62 -10.51 2.52
CA HIS A 542 26.83 -10.24 1.73
C HIS A 542 26.50 -9.16 0.70
N LEU A 543 27.17 -8.02 0.84
CA LEU A 543 26.77 -6.69 0.34
C LEU A 543 27.46 -6.28 -0.97
N ASP A 544 28.08 -7.21 -1.70
CA ASP A 544 29.02 -6.81 -2.78
C ASP A 544 28.49 -6.95 -4.22
N HIS A 545 27.32 -7.56 -4.47
CA HIS A 545 26.83 -7.80 -5.85
C HIS A 545 25.35 -7.51 -6.12
N LEU A 546 24.74 -6.55 -5.42
CA LEU A 546 23.33 -6.18 -5.69
C LEU A 546 23.22 -5.07 -6.74
N GLU A 547 23.03 -5.46 -8.00
CA GLU A 547 22.25 -4.66 -8.93
C GLU A 547 20.83 -4.45 -8.37
N VAL A 548 20.33 -3.24 -8.56
CA VAL A 548 19.34 -2.55 -7.72
C VAL A 548 18.13 -3.44 -7.36
N PRO A 549 17.84 -3.70 -6.06
CA PRO A 549 16.64 -4.43 -5.69
C PRO A 549 15.41 -3.58 -6.00
N LEU A 550 14.54 -4.08 -6.88
CA LEU A 550 13.20 -3.53 -7.11
C LEU A 550 12.44 -3.49 -5.78
N LEU A 551 12.24 -2.31 -5.19
CA LEU A 551 11.30 -2.16 -4.08
C LEU A 551 9.87 -2.34 -4.60
N GLU A 552 9.17 -3.36 -4.14
CA GLU A 552 7.73 -3.41 -4.28
C GLU A 552 7.10 -2.21 -3.51
N PRO A 553 6.26 -1.38 -4.16
CA PRO A 553 5.55 -0.27 -3.51
C PRO A 553 4.63 -0.70 -2.34
N SER A 554 4.40 -2.01 -2.19
CA SER A 554 3.54 -2.67 -1.20
C SER A 554 4.18 -2.81 0.21
N ALA A 555 5.48 -2.50 0.39
CA ALA A 555 6.23 -2.78 1.62
C ALA A 555 6.13 -1.71 2.72
N LEU A 556 5.77 -0.47 2.38
CA LEU A 556 5.69 0.65 3.35
C LEU A 556 4.51 0.58 4.34
N PRO A 557 3.31 0.09 3.98
CA PRO A 557 2.17 0.01 4.90
C PRO A 557 2.42 -0.87 6.13
N ALA A 558 3.32 -1.85 6.05
CA ALA A 558 3.70 -2.69 7.20
C ALA A 558 4.45 -1.90 8.28
N ARG A 559 5.11 -0.79 7.92
CA ARG A 559 6.02 -0.07 8.81
C ARG A 559 5.44 1.21 9.38
N TYR A 560 4.14 1.43 9.22
CA TYR A 560 3.49 2.67 9.62
C TYR A 560 3.65 2.95 11.13
N TRP A 561 3.61 1.91 11.97
CA TRP A 561 3.84 2.04 13.40
C TRP A 561 5.30 2.30 13.76
N TYR A 562 6.25 1.62 13.10
CA TYR A 562 7.67 1.94 13.23
C TYR A 562 7.93 3.41 12.87
N LEU A 563 7.40 3.89 11.73
CA LEU A 563 7.56 5.28 11.31
C LEU A 563 6.93 6.27 12.30
N ARG A 564 5.82 5.90 12.97
CA ARG A 564 5.22 6.69 14.06
C ARG A 564 6.08 6.70 15.32
N ILE A 565 6.52 5.54 15.80
CA ILE A 565 7.39 5.41 16.98
C ILE A 565 8.72 6.14 16.74
N LYS A 566 9.34 5.89 15.59
CA LYS A 566 10.52 6.60 15.11
C LYS A 566 10.29 8.10 15.10
N ARG A 567 9.13 8.58 14.65
CA ARG A 567 8.82 10.00 14.66
C ARG A 567 8.78 10.58 16.08
N VAL A 568 8.18 9.86 17.04
CA VAL A 568 8.18 10.29 18.44
C VAL A 568 9.60 10.32 19.00
N LEU A 569 10.41 9.31 18.72
CA LEU A 569 11.82 9.25 19.13
C LEU A 569 12.65 10.37 18.48
N ASP A 570 12.47 10.62 17.18
CA ASP A 570 13.14 11.71 16.47
C ASP A 570 12.83 13.07 17.10
N LEU A 571 11.56 13.32 17.43
CA LEU A 571 11.13 14.57 18.08
C LEU A 571 11.73 14.72 19.48
N PHE A 572 11.70 13.64 20.27
CA PHE A 572 12.24 13.64 21.63
C PHE A 572 13.76 13.85 21.63
N ILE A 573 14.49 13.05 20.84
CA ILE A 573 15.95 13.12 20.75
C ILE A 573 16.39 14.43 20.11
N ALA A 574 15.76 14.88 19.01
CA ALA A 574 16.13 16.14 18.39
C ALA A 574 15.82 17.34 19.29
N GLY A 575 14.70 17.31 20.04
CA GLY A 575 14.37 18.33 21.03
C GLY A 575 15.40 18.40 22.15
N LEU A 576 15.76 17.24 22.72
CA LEU A 576 16.81 17.14 23.75
C LEU A 576 18.16 17.64 23.22
N LEU A 577 18.59 17.17 22.04
CA LEU A 577 19.84 17.60 21.42
C LEU A 577 19.85 19.10 21.11
N LEU A 578 18.73 19.68 20.68
CA LEU A 578 18.64 21.11 20.39
C LEU A 578 18.80 21.95 21.67
N VAL A 579 18.18 21.53 22.78
CA VAL A 579 18.32 22.21 24.08
C VAL A 579 19.76 22.10 24.59
N LEU A 580 20.34 20.90 24.55
CA LEU A 580 21.72 20.67 24.99
C LEU A 580 22.74 21.39 24.09
N ALA A 581 22.48 21.45 22.78
CA ALA A 581 23.36 22.12 21.82
C ALA A 581 23.13 23.63 21.73
N ALA A 582 22.06 24.19 22.29
CA ALA A 582 21.75 25.62 22.23
C ALA A 582 22.91 26.55 22.66
N PRO A 583 23.60 26.34 23.81
CA PRO A 583 24.73 27.18 24.19
C PRO A 583 25.88 27.08 23.20
N VAL A 584 26.19 25.88 22.72
CA VAL A 584 27.25 25.64 21.73
C VAL A 584 26.89 26.28 20.38
N ALA A 585 25.63 26.14 19.95
CA ALA A 585 25.09 26.74 18.74
C ALA A 585 25.15 28.28 18.76
N ALA A 586 24.91 28.90 19.93
CA ALA A 586 25.04 30.35 20.11
C ALA A 586 26.50 30.82 19.96
N VAL A 587 27.46 30.10 20.55
CA VAL A 587 28.89 30.37 20.37
C VAL A 587 29.29 30.21 18.91
N ILE A 588 28.86 29.13 18.24
CA ILE A 588 29.13 28.91 16.82
C ILE A 588 28.54 30.05 15.98
N ALA A 589 27.30 30.46 16.25
CA ALA A 589 26.65 31.57 15.54
C ALA A 589 27.44 32.87 15.65
N PHE A 590 27.95 33.17 16.85
CA PHE A 590 28.82 34.33 17.09
C PHE A 590 30.14 34.23 16.32
N LEU A 591 30.82 33.08 16.37
CA LEU A 591 32.08 32.84 15.65
C LEU A 591 31.91 32.93 14.14
N VAL A 592 30.81 32.42 13.59
CA VAL A 592 30.48 32.53 12.16
C VAL A 592 30.26 33.99 11.77
N LYS A 593 29.58 34.77 12.62
CA LYS A 593 29.30 36.18 12.36
C LYS A 593 30.55 37.06 12.37
N LEU A 594 31.56 36.70 13.19
CA LEU A 594 32.85 37.39 13.22
C LEU A 594 33.72 37.12 11.98
N ASN A 595 33.59 35.93 11.37
CA ASN A 595 34.50 35.46 10.32
C ASN A 595 33.97 35.61 8.88
N SER A 596 32.70 35.97 8.70
CA SER A 596 32.08 36.16 7.38
C SER A 596 30.97 37.22 7.42
N PRO A 597 30.97 38.19 6.49
CA PRO A 597 29.82 39.08 6.31
C PRO A 597 28.62 38.26 5.78
N GLY A 598 27.46 38.43 6.43
CA GLY A 598 26.18 37.83 6.01
C GLY A 598 25.41 37.04 7.08
N SER A 599 24.55 36.12 6.65
CA SER A 599 23.69 35.30 7.52
C SER A 599 24.46 34.17 8.19
N VAL A 600 24.21 33.94 9.48
CA VAL A 600 24.79 32.81 10.24
C VAL A 600 24.43 31.47 9.60
N PHE A 601 23.20 31.35 9.10
CA PHE A 601 22.71 30.13 8.47
C PHE A 601 22.93 30.14 6.96
N PHE A 602 23.42 29.02 6.44
CA PHE A 602 23.37 28.64 5.03
C PHE A 602 22.05 27.90 4.76
N ARG A 603 21.39 28.24 3.65
CA ARG A 603 20.10 27.70 3.25
C ARG A 603 20.23 27.08 1.87
N GLN A 604 19.79 25.82 1.72
CA GLN A 604 19.82 25.14 0.43
C GLN A 604 18.55 24.34 0.18
N ARG A 605 18.01 24.42 -1.04
CA ARG A 605 16.87 23.60 -1.45
C ARG A 605 17.29 22.15 -1.65
N ARG A 606 16.59 21.24 -1.00
CA ARG A 606 16.82 19.79 -1.04
C ARG A 606 15.50 19.09 -1.37
N VAL A 607 15.56 17.93 -2.01
CA VAL A 607 14.37 17.08 -2.22
C VAL A 607 14.24 16.11 -1.05
N GLY A 608 13.05 16.04 -0.46
CA GLY A 608 12.77 15.25 0.73
C GLY A 608 11.59 14.29 0.52
N TRP A 609 10.89 14.03 1.62
CA TRP A 609 9.78 13.08 1.66
C TRP A 609 8.66 13.43 0.65
N GLY A 610 8.21 12.42 -0.10
CA GLY A 610 7.19 12.56 -1.14
C GLY A 610 7.64 13.40 -2.35
N GLY A 611 8.95 13.53 -2.58
CA GLY A 611 9.51 14.32 -3.67
C GLY A 611 9.38 15.83 -3.46
N LYS A 612 8.96 16.28 -2.27
CA LYS A 612 8.75 17.70 -1.97
C LYS A 612 10.08 18.38 -1.67
N GLU A 613 10.28 19.57 -2.23
CA GLU A 613 11.42 20.41 -1.87
C GLU A 613 11.26 20.99 -0.46
N PHE A 614 12.37 21.08 0.28
CA PHE A 614 12.45 21.78 1.56
C PHE A 614 13.78 22.54 1.69
N THR A 615 13.83 23.48 2.64
CA THR A 615 15.05 24.27 2.89
C THR A 615 15.86 23.65 4.01
N LEU A 616 17.04 23.14 3.69
CA LEU A 616 18.01 22.62 4.65
C LEU A 616 18.76 23.79 5.31
N TYR A 617 18.89 23.76 6.64
CA TYR A 617 19.67 24.72 7.40
C TYR A 617 21.02 24.13 7.85
N LYS A 618 22.09 24.90 7.67
CA LYS A 618 23.42 24.62 8.20
C LYS A 618 24.06 25.89 8.73
N PHE A 619 25.08 25.80 9.57
CA PHE A 619 25.94 26.95 9.81
C PHE A 619 26.76 27.26 8.56
N ARG A 620 26.94 28.56 8.28
CA ARG A 620 27.76 29.01 7.16
C ARG A 620 29.22 28.64 7.41
N THR A 621 29.85 27.97 6.45
CA THR A 621 31.25 27.53 6.53
C THR A 621 32.15 28.16 5.45
N MET A 622 31.56 28.77 4.41
CA MET A 622 32.26 29.34 3.23
C MET A 622 32.07 30.87 3.14
N ARG A 623 33.00 31.58 2.49
CA ARG A 623 32.90 33.02 2.13
C ARG A 623 32.22 33.19 0.75
N GLU A 624 31.33 34.20 0.60
CA GLU A 624 30.45 34.64 -0.54
C GLU A 624 30.17 33.77 -1.80
N PRO A 625 28.98 33.90 -2.44
CA PRO A 625 28.54 33.04 -3.53
C PRO A 625 28.72 33.65 -4.93
N ALA A 626 29.14 32.83 -5.89
CA ALA A 626 28.71 32.94 -7.29
C ALA A 626 28.30 31.54 -7.72
N GLU A 627 27.28 31.44 -8.57
CA GLU A 627 26.54 30.22 -8.93
C GLU A 627 27.42 28.97 -9.07
N VAL A 628 27.22 28.00 -8.18
CA VAL A 628 27.91 26.71 -8.25
C VAL A 628 27.44 25.99 -9.51
N SER A 629 28.32 25.88 -10.49
CA SER A 629 28.19 24.99 -11.64
C SER A 629 28.41 23.54 -11.17
N LEU A 630 27.72 22.58 -11.78
CA LEU A 630 27.83 21.16 -11.44
C LEU A 630 29.20 20.65 -11.91
N GLY A 631 30.18 20.53 -10.99
CA GLY A 631 31.44 19.83 -11.27
C GLY A 631 32.75 20.54 -10.91
N GLU A 632 32.77 21.65 -10.16
CA GLU A 632 34.02 22.34 -9.82
C GLU A 632 34.88 21.62 -8.75
N ASP A 633 36.20 21.70 -8.95
CA ASP A 633 37.25 20.96 -8.23
C ASP A 633 37.40 21.26 -6.73
N ASN A 634 37.70 20.21 -5.95
CA ASN A 634 37.92 20.22 -4.49
C ASN A 634 39.02 21.20 -4.01
N GLU A 635 39.97 21.59 -4.88
CA GLU A 635 41.03 22.54 -4.51
C GLU A 635 40.47 23.95 -4.31
N SER A 636 39.51 24.36 -5.15
CA SER A 636 38.83 25.65 -5.02
C SER A 636 37.93 25.74 -3.77
N ASP A 637 37.41 24.60 -3.31
CA ASP A 637 36.54 24.52 -2.12
C ASP A 637 37.33 24.70 -0.81
N LEU A 638 38.59 24.27 -0.76
CA LEU A 638 39.46 24.44 0.41
C LEU A 638 39.86 25.90 0.63
N GLU A 639 40.08 26.67 -0.44
CA GLU A 639 40.41 28.09 -0.38
C GLU A 639 39.21 28.96 0.05
N ARG A 640 37.98 28.49 -0.21
CA ARG A 640 36.73 29.20 0.11
C ARG A 640 36.23 28.97 1.54
N MET A 641 36.81 28.00 2.27
CA MET A 641 36.44 27.69 3.65
C MET A 641 37.02 28.71 4.65
N THR A 642 36.20 29.15 5.60
CA THR A 642 36.69 29.91 6.77
C THR A 642 37.42 28.98 7.74
N SER A 643 38.36 29.50 8.54
CA SER A 643 39.07 28.72 9.58
C SER A 643 38.09 28.06 10.56
N VAL A 644 37.05 28.80 10.97
CA VAL A 644 35.94 28.26 11.78
C VAL A 644 35.14 27.23 10.99
N GLY A 645 34.84 27.50 9.72
CA GLY A 645 34.13 26.58 8.84
C GLY A 645 34.82 25.23 8.67
N LYS A 646 36.16 25.21 8.59
CA LYS A 646 36.96 23.99 8.56
C LYS A 646 36.76 23.15 9.82
N PHE A 647 36.83 23.77 11.00
CA PHE A 647 36.55 23.09 12.27
C PHE A 647 35.11 22.56 12.36
N LEU A 648 34.13 23.36 11.92
CA LEU A 648 32.71 22.97 11.95
C LEU A 648 32.41 21.78 11.03
N ARG A 649 33.00 21.71 9.84
CA ARG A 649 32.84 20.57 8.92
C ARG A 649 33.55 19.32 9.43
N LEU A 650 34.74 19.46 10.01
CA LEU A 650 35.50 18.35 10.62
C LEU A 650 34.70 17.67 11.74
N THR A 651 34.07 18.49 12.59
CA THR A 651 33.28 18.02 13.74
C THR A 651 31.80 17.77 13.41
N ARG A 652 31.36 18.07 12.18
CA ARG A 652 29.96 18.11 11.73
C ARG A 652 29.03 19.00 12.57
N LEU A 653 29.60 19.92 13.34
CA LEU A 653 28.82 20.90 14.09
C LEU A 653 28.10 21.89 13.16
N ASP A 654 28.50 21.99 11.89
CA ASP A 654 27.78 22.75 10.86
C ASP A 654 26.35 22.24 10.62
N GLU A 655 26.07 20.97 10.95
CA GLU A 655 24.79 20.30 10.71
C GLU A 655 23.80 20.42 11.87
N LEU A 656 24.20 20.97 13.02
CA LEU A 656 23.31 21.16 14.18
C LEU A 656 21.99 21.87 13.85
N PRO A 657 21.94 22.91 12.98
CA PRO A 657 20.68 23.55 12.62
C PRO A 657 19.67 22.61 11.93
N GLN A 658 20.10 21.48 11.37
CA GLN A 658 19.20 20.49 10.76
C GLN A 658 18.28 19.81 11.79
N LEU A 659 18.62 19.85 13.09
CA LEU A 659 17.73 19.40 14.16
C LEU A 659 16.38 20.15 14.11
N TYR A 660 16.38 21.41 13.68
CA TYR A 660 15.15 22.16 13.43
C TYR A 660 14.32 21.58 12.28
N ASN A 661 14.95 21.13 11.19
CA ASN A 661 14.26 20.44 10.09
C ASN A 661 13.65 19.10 10.56
N VAL A 662 14.31 18.40 11.50
CA VAL A 662 13.76 17.21 12.15
C VAL A 662 12.50 17.57 12.93
N LEU A 663 12.53 18.61 13.77
CA LEU A 663 11.34 19.07 14.52
C LEU A 663 10.20 19.48 13.59
N LYS A 664 10.48 20.22 12.51
CA LYS A 664 9.49 20.65 11.51
C LYS A 664 8.88 19.49 10.70
N GLY A 665 9.53 18.32 10.71
CA GLY A 665 9.03 17.11 10.04
C GLY A 665 9.43 16.97 8.59
N GLU A 666 10.38 17.79 8.15
CA GLU A 666 11.02 17.71 6.83
C GLU A 666 12.12 16.63 6.81
N MET A 667 12.75 16.36 7.96
CA MET A 667 13.83 15.37 8.13
C MET A 667 13.56 14.40 9.31
N SER A 668 14.38 13.36 9.40
CA SER A 668 14.52 12.41 10.50
C SER A 668 15.98 12.41 11.00
N LEU A 669 16.25 11.87 12.18
CA LEU A 669 17.64 11.71 12.65
C LEU A 669 18.39 10.69 11.78
N VAL A 670 17.73 9.57 11.46
CA VAL A 670 18.29 8.48 10.64
C VAL A 670 17.42 8.27 9.41
N GLY A 671 18.04 8.29 8.22
CA GLY A 671 17.39 8.10 6.94
C GLY A 671 18.33 8.35 5.75
N PRO A 672 17.88 8.11 4.50
CA PRO A 672 18.63 8.48 3.30
C PRO A 672 18.91 9.97 3.30
N ARG A 673 20.13 10.40 2.97
CA ARG A 673 20.48 11.83 3.04
C ARG A 673 19.84 12.61 1.88
N ALA A 674 19.27 13.78 2.17
CA ALA A 674 18.66 14.63 1.15
C ALA A 674 19.70 15.22 0.19
N GLU A 675 19.41 15.17 -1.11
CA GLU A 675 20.29 15.69 -2.17
C GLU A 675 19.90 17.10 -2.59
N TRP A 676 20.88 17.85 -3.10
CA TRP A 676 20.64 19.17 -3.67
C TRP A 676 19.67 19.04 -4.83
N ALA A 677 18.61 19.85 -4.86
CA ALA A 677 17.54 19.68 -5.84
C ALA A 677 18.03 19.54 -7.29
N LYS A 678 19.01 20.36 -7.71
CA LYS A 678 19.61 20.25 -9.06
C LYS A 678 20.24 18.86 -9.30
N LEU A 679 21.04 18.36 -8.35
CA LEU A 679 21.67 17.05 -8.43
C LEU A 679 20.63 15.92 -8.34
N ALA A 680 19.63 16.06 -7.48
CA ALA A 680 18.57 15.08 -7.31
C ALA A 680 17.81 14.86 -8.63
N TYR A 681 17.42 15.94 -9.31
CA TYR A 681 16.72 15.86 -10.60
C TYR A 681 17.60 15.31 -11.73
N GLN A 682 18.91 15.55 -11.69
CA GLN A 682 19.85 14.94 -12.64
C GLN A 682 19.96 13.43 -12.39
N MET A 683 20.21 13.04 -11.14
CA MET A 683 20.40 11.62 -10.77
C MET A 683 19.12 10.80 -10.96
N GLU A 684 17.95 11.41 -10.79
CA GLU A 684 16.65 10.79 -11.08
C GLU A 684 16.50 10.38 -12.57
N ARG A 685 17.19 11.07 -13.48
CA ARG A 685 17.21 10.72 -14.92
C ARG A 685 18.25 9.65 -15.25
N GLU A 686 19.36 9.60 -14.51
CA GLU A 686 20.52 8.75 -14.81
C GLU A 686 20.52 7.41 -14.06
N ILE A 687 19.83 7.33 -12.91
CA ILE A 687 19.86 6.19 -12.01
C ILE A 687 18.42 5.69 -11.80
N PRO A 688 18.11 4.47 -12.28
CA PRO A 688 16.83 3.85 -12.02
C PRO A 688 16.52 3.77 -10.51
N PHE A 689 15.25 3.97 -10.15
CA PHE A 689 14.74 3.84 -8.78
C PHE A 689 15.27 4.87 -7.78
N PHE A 690 15.94 5.93 -8.24
CA PHE A 690 16.43 7.00 -7.37
C PHE A 690 15.30 7.65 -6.55
N GLU A 691 14.11 7.78 -7.14
CA GLU A 691 12.90 8.34 -6.56
C GLU A 691 12.37 7.53 -5.37
N GLN A 692 12.72 6.25 -5.25
CA GLN A 692 12.33 5.42 -4.11
C GLN A 692 12.91 5.93 -2.78
N ARG A 693 13.98 6.75 -2.84
CA ARG A 693 14.54 7.44 -1.66
C ARG A 693 13.54 8.42 -1.03
N TYR A 694 12.60 8.93 -1.80
CA TYR A 694 11.59 9.89 -1.36
C TYR A 694 10.44 9.26 -0.57
N LEU A 695 10.37 7.92 -0.50
CA LEU A 695 9.33 7.20 0.23
C LEU A 695 9.37 7.44 1.75
N VAL A 696 10.53 7.85 2.27
CA VAL A 696 10.76 8.08 3.70
C VAL A 696 11.35 9.48 3.93
N ARG A 697 11.30 9.97 5.17
CA ARG A 697 11.95 11.25 5.49
C ARG A 697 13.47 11.12 5.37
N PRO A 698 14.15 12.12 4.77
CA PRO A 698 15.59 12.10 4.71
C PRO A 698 16.22 12.22 6.10
N GLY A 699 17.36 11.57 6.29
CA GLY A 699 18.11 11.57 7.54
C GLY A 699 19.15 12.69 7.64
N MET A 700 19.45 13.12 8.87
CA MET A 700 20.70 13.84 9.16
C MET A 700 21.91 12.91 8.95
N THR A 701 21.78 11.67 9.44
CA THR A 701 22.69 10.55 9.14
C THR A 701 21.99 9.42 8.42
N GLY A 702 22.72 8.59 7.67
CA GLY A 702 22.17 7.48 6.91
C GLY A 702 23.13 6.29 6.79
N TRP A 703 22.59 5.11 6.46
CA TRP A 703 23.38 3.88 6.30
C TRP A 703 24.50 4.05 5.26
N SER A 704 24.19 4.67 4.11
CA SER A 704 25.19 4.99 3.09
C SER A 704 26.32 5.87 3.63
N GLN A 705 26.06 6.80 4.55
CA GLN A 705 27.10 7.69 5.08
C GLN A 705 28.07 7.01 6.05
N VAL A 706 27.63 5.95 6.74
CA VAL A 706 28.46 5.25 7.73
C VAL A 706 29.20 4.05 7.13
N GLU A 707 28.67 3.43 6.07
CA GLU A 707 29.31 2.30 5.39
C GLU A 707 30.13 2.73 4.17
N PHE A 708 29.76 3.81 3.48
CA PHE A 708 30.33 4.19 2.20
C PHE A 708 31.10 5.52 2.30
N LYS A 709 32.34 5.53 1.81
CA LYS A 709 33.16 6.75 1.68
C LYS A 709 32.73 7.50 0.42
N TYR A 710 32.74 8.84 0.45
CA TYR A 710 32.32 9.72 -0.64
C TYR A 710 33.06 9.44 -1.96
N THR A 711 32.36 9.64 -3.08
CA THR A 711 32.82 9.19 -4.41
C THR A 711 32.38 10.12 -5.54
N LYS A 712 33.24 10.27 -6.56
CA LYS A 712 33.16 11.26 -7.64
C LYS A 712 32.51 10.73 -8.93
N SER A 713 32.33 9.40 -9.08
CA SER A 713 31.77 8.80 -10.30
C SER A 713 30.28 8.47 -10.19
N THR A 714 29.58 8.47 -11.34
CA THR A 714 28.17 8.04 -11.45
C THR A 714 27.98 6.59 -10.97
N THR A 715 28.96 5.71 -11.22
CA THR A 715 28.94 4.31 -10.80
C THR A 715 28.96 4.17 -9.28
N GLU A 716 29.76 4.98 -8.59
CA GLU A 716 29.82 4.95 -7.13
C GLU A 716 28.59 5.62 -6.49
N TYR A 717 27.99 6.59 -7.17
CA TYR A 717 26.71 7.17 -6.74
C TYR A 717 25.57 6.15 -6.81
N ARG A 718 25.56 5.25 -7.82
CA ARG A 718 24.64 4.10 -7.84
C ARG A 718 24.82 3.21 -6.61
N LYS A 719 26.06 2.95 -6.19
CA LYS A 719 26.34 2.19 -4.96
C LYS A 719 25.76 2.88 -3.73
N LYS A 720 25.94 4.20 -3.59
CA LYS A 720 25.28 4.97 -2.52
C LYS A 720 23.76 4.82 -2.52
N VAL A 721 23.11 4.89 -3.69
CA VAL A 721 21.66 4.67 -3.81
C VAL A 721 21.28 3.28 -3.33
N GLN A 722 22.05 2.24 -3.66
CA GLN A 722 21.80 0.87 -3.17
C GLN A 722 21.82 0.79 -1.64
N TYR A 723 22.77 1.44 -0.96
CA TYR A 723 22.81 1.49 0.52
C TYR A 723 21.61 2.25 1.09
N ASP A 724 21.15 3.31 0.43
CA ASP A 724 19.94 4.05 0.84
C ASP A 724 18.67 3.19 0.67
N LEU A 725 18.54 2.46 -0.45
CA LEU A 725 17.42 1.55 -0.69
C LEU A 725 17.45 0.35 0.27
N TYR A 726 18.64 -0.17 0.61
CA TYR A 726 18.79 -1.20 1.63
C TYR A 726 18.27 -0.73 2.98
N TYR A 727 18.60 0.49 3.39
CA TYR A 727 18.07 1.08 4.62
C TYR A 727 16.54 1.17 4.56
N ILE A 728 15.97 1.67 3.46
CA ILE A 728 14.52 1.75 3.28
C ILE A 728 13.88 0.35 3.34
N LYS A 729 14.52 -0.68 2.78
CA LYS A 729 14.07 -2.07 2.82
C LYS A 729 14.23 -2.71 4.20
N ASN A 730 15.19 -2.30 5.04
CA ASN A 730 15.50 -2.98 6.31
C ASN A 730 15.38 -2.09 7.57
N MET A 731 14.70 -0.95 7.44
CA MET A 731 14.53 -0.01 8.53
C MET A 731 13.90 -0.65 9.77
N SER A 732 14.59 -0.51 10.89
CA SER A 732 14.21 -1.03 12.20
C SER A 732 14.88 -0.16 13.27
N LEU A 733 14.36 -0.20 14.51
CA LEU A 733 14.97 0.54 15.62
C LEU A 733 16.41 0.07 15.88
N ALA A 734 16.68 -1.23 15.73
CA ALA A 734 18.02 -1.79 15.89
C ALA A 734 18.99 -1.24 14.84
N LEU A 735 18.57 -1.16 13.57
CA LEU A 735 19.39 -0.59 12.50
C LEU A 735 19.62 0.92 12.72
N ASP A 736 18.61 1.67 13.15
CA ASP A 736 18.74 3.09 13.49
C ASP A 736 19.75 3.32 14.61
N VAL A 737 19.68 2.55 15.70
CA VAL A 737 20.65 2.61 16.81
C VAL A 737 22.06 2.28 16.31
N ARG A 738 22.20 1.24 15.48
CA ARG A 738 23.49 0.89 14.87
C ARG A 738 24.07 2.03 14.03
N ILE A 739 23.24 2.70 13.23
CA ILE A 739 23.65 3.86 12.42
C ILE A 739 24.09 5.02 13.32
N LEU A 740 23.32 5.35 14.35
CA LEU A 740 23.64 6.42 15.29
C LEU A 740 24.98 6.17 16.00
N LEU A 741 25.20 4.95 16.52
CA LEU A 741 26.46 4.57 17.17
C LEU A 741 27.64 4.64 16.19
N LYS A 742 27.48 4.12 14.97
CA LYS A 742 28.50 4.26 13.91
C LYS A 742 28.75 5.71 13.54
N THR A 743 27.71 6.55 13.51
CA THR A 743 27.84 7.99 13.23
C THR A 743 28.69 8.68 14.29
N ILE A 744 28.43 8.41 15.58
CA ILE A 744 29.25 8.93 16.69
C ILE A 744 30.70 8.51 16.51
N TRP A 745 30.96 7.24 16.20
CA TRP A 745 32.31 6.74 15.92
C TRP A 745 33.00 7.43 14.74
N VAL A 746 32.29 7.63 13.62
CA VAL A 746 32.81 8.31 12.43
C VAL A 746 33.13 9.79 12.72
N VAL A 747 32.28 10.48 13.49
CA VAL A 747 32.50 11.87 13.90
C VAL A 747 33.70 11.97 14.85
N LEU A 748 33.81 11.10 15.86
CA LEU A 748 34.92 11.11 16.82
C LEU A 748 36.26 10.76 16.18
N THR A 749 36.27 9.86 15.19
CA THR A 749 37.50 9.44 14.51
C THR A 749 37.89 10.34 13.33
N ALA A 750 37.07 11.34 12.98
CA ALA A 750 37.21 12.20 11.80
C ALA A 750 37.41 11.43 10.46
N LYS A 751 37.16 10.11 10.42
CA LYS A 751 37.42 9.23 9.27
C LYS A 751 36.52 9.47 8.04
N GLY A 752 35.64 10.46 8.11
CA GLY A 752 34.74 10.88 7.04
C GLY A 752 34.71 12.38 6.77
N ALA A 753 35.67 13.16 7.29
CA ALA A 753 35.78 14.59 7.03
C ALA A 753 37.01 14.89 6.15
N ARG A 754 36.76 15.37 4.93
CA ARG A 754 37.70 16.15 4.12
C ARG A 754 36.94 17.31 3.52
#